data_AF-A0A401KJG4-F1
#
_entry.id   AF-A0A401KJG4-F1
#
_cell.length_a   1.000
_cell.length_b   1.000
_cell.length_c   1.000
_cell.angle_alpha   90.00
_cell.angle_beta   90.00
_cell.angle_gamma   90.00
#
_symmetry.space_group_name_H-M   'P 1'
#
loop_
_entity.id
_entity.type
_entity.pdbx_description
1 polymer ?
#
loop_
_entity_poly.entity_id
_entity_poly.type
_entity_poly.pdbx_seq_one_letter_code
_entity_poly.pdbx_strand_id
1 'polypeptide(L)'
;MWLLLYFLAVIPICVITEASNHSYDFSSGHALLYSNSSAIVQFIDGANPEREFLLNQTTATFHTRSHAWGAGTISTDSGEASWNLDYIPYNNFSGPYNIPLNDGLQLKITRSPGQVLTETYTFENTSPERIAVTGIYIQTPFNDLYDTALWSLTSAVNAHIFTGGAWAWALAEPMSGEGRSLGLIVRKGHLWSYSLETSSSSDVRGHIVLQVTDEKRDPQGFGGQPVVHIDPGDSYVLEWEIGFYDDASDFIEATNPPATFSAYSAPLGQAITLDSKIEPNSSSSSLKIKRSGDGYTLSASSPGTYNVDIGDSRTEVSFHLPLETVVRERAHYMLEHQRPVERSAPLNAAFVAIDTDNLTTIVSSTWDDWGDGSERIAMPTLLQLAAMHGYIPSELVDVPLKNWIEFASTSLFDAEGNTWRCTGCSQTQRPYDAIWLVMFFNDRYKWLGNSTNIDTAVTLLNRAFEVGKVQEAPIIFFSQAILELCQSLDKLGRYNESATYRSKLVDTTMSFVNDGRDLPESEVSYEQSIVEPLVEMVADTYNLTRNMTLLSETQERLNWLMAFSGPQPHARLYQIANRHWDDYWDWCKPDISMDVIEYAAPSVQHIHLHWSGNQTVLYGWASSENGMPLLCKNPTSLLSKITLHAYQGLESSDRRDHMIRQFCNLVDSRTQHKIEVIPKPVSKSIIKSDRADTDQDPLLREQMEKPRSDAWIEAMERFRGSLIRMHDKNMLTNTKRFKVALLDDGNDLQDFNTYRFAQCTGVSYCSSDISNGDPWWKSTNGHGSVMANMISRINPWFELEVIKIQSSPSYIHGDGARSISPRSAADAINAAVVRGADIISMSWTITDVGFRMSVLSDSASNVDGDKRRADENDLKLLQGAIDDAVKGDKRLLICSAADDVRLNGDNTFPYSQAPERILRIGSTGPQVNRDLGSGSGGSITYYLPGNQVAEDRRPHSAKPVVYHNGSSVSTALAAGLASLIMYCCHCLHSCQAGAEYENCAKALRSHANMRKAFNSINRYFEWKDDEKIVPVWGPFGDKSSMLDKATNSEDKIKVLKELVACLCLDIK
;
A
#
# COMPACT_ATOMS: atom_id res chain seq x y z
N MET A 1 -39.15 -38.96 -2.18
CA MET A 1 -37.79 -38.85 -2.77
C MET A 1 -37.30 -37.41 -2.81
N TRP A 2 -38.13 -36.42 -3.19
CA TRP A 2 -37.77 -35.00 -3.12
C TRP A 2 -37.78 -34.37 -1.71
N LEU A 3 -38.49 -34.96 -0.74
CA LEU A 3 -38.49 -34.51 0.67
C LEU A 3 -37.34 -35.08 1.52
N LEU A 4 -36.58 -36.07 1.02
CA LEU A 4 -35.42 -36.62 1.75
C LEU A 4 -34.10 -35.90 1.41
N LEU A 5 -34.07 -35.14 0.31
CA LEU A 5 -32.91 -34.35 -0.12
C LEU A 5 -32.81 -32.98 0.57
N TYR A 6 -33.90 -32.50 1.18
CA TYR A 6 -33.92 -31.21 1.89
C TYR A 6 -33.48 -31.31 3.36
N PHE A 7 -33.46 -32.51 3.93
CA PHE A 7 -32.98 -32.76 5.30
C PHE A 7 -31.48 -33.09 5.39
N LEU A 8 -30.77 -33.14 4.25
CA LEU A 8 -29.33 -33.42 4.17
C LEU A 8 -28.50 -32.19 3.76
N ALA A 9 -29.10 -31.00 3.71
CA ALA A 9 -28.46 -29.79 3.16
C ALA A 9 -28.33 -28.62 4.15
N VAL A 10 -28.51 -28.82 5.45
CA VAL A 10 -28.25 -27.79 6.48
C VAL A 10 -27.71 -28.46 7.76
N ILE A 11 -26.45 -28.89 7.71
CA ILE A 11 -25.51 -28.81 8.83
C ILE A 11 -24.13 -28.67 8.16
N PRO A 12 -23.49 -27.49 8.15
CA PRO A 12 -22.07 -27.44 7.89
C PRO A 12 -21.40 -27.98 9.16
N ILE A 13 -21.32 -29.30 9.31
CA ILE A 13 -20.27 -29.86 10.16
C ILE A 13 -19.01 -29.42 9.45
N CYS A 14 -18.31 -28.43 10.00
CA CYS A 14 -17.00 -28.02 9.57
C CYS A 14 -16.12 -29.28 9.69
N VAL A 15 -16.00 -30.04 8.61
CA VAL A 15 -15.12 -31.20 8.56
C VAL A 15 -13.73 -30.61 8.51
N ILE A 16 -13.15 -30.37 9.69
CA ILE A 16 -11.74 -30.04 9.80
C ILE A 16 -11.01 -31.26 9.28
N THR A 17 -10.54 -31.19 8.04
CA THR A 17 -10.01 -32.30 7.24
C THR A 17 -8.80 -32.98 7.90
N GLU A 18 -8.19 -32.32 8.89
CA GLU A 18 -7.04 -32.81 9.65
C GLU A 18 -7.36 -33.34 11.06
N ALA A 19 -8.60 -33.21 11.55
CA ALA A 19 -8.97 -33.63 12.90
C ALA A 19 -8.99 -35.17 13.04
N SER A 20 -8.50 -35.66 14.17
CA SER A 20 -8.55 -37.08 14.53
C SER A 20 -9.89 -37.45 15.16
N ASN A 21 -10.17 -38.76 15.27
CA ASN A 21 -11.28 -39.26 16.09
C ASN A 21 -11.01 -39.23 17.61
N HIS A 22 -9.94 -38.55 18.07
CA HIS A 22 -9.57 -38.45 19.47
C HIS A 22 -9.79 -37.02 19.98
N SER A 23 -10.39 -36.92 21.17
CA SER A 23 -10.64 -35.68 21.89
C SER A 23 -10.28 -35.82 23.36
N TYR A 24 -10.06 -34.69 24.03
CA TYR A 24 -10.16 -34.60 25.49
C TYR A 24 -11.54 -34.05 25.84
N ASP A 25 -12.39 -34.89 26.41
CA ASP A 25 -13.74 -34.50 26.82
C ASP A 25 -13.74 -33.99 28.26
N PHE A 26 -14.23 -32.78 28.49
CA PHE A 26 -14.38 -32.17 29.81
C PHE A 26 -15.81 -31.63 29.98
N SER A 27 -16.24 -31.35 31.21
CA SER A 27 -17.67 -31.09 31.47
C SER A 27 -18.24 -29.90 30.68
N SER A 28 -17.41 -28.91 30.38
CA SER A 28 -17.82 -27.71 29.67
C SER A 28 -17.69 -27.81 28.14
N GLY A 29 -17.05 -28.85 27.58
CA GLY A 29 -16.80 -28.98 26.13
C GLY A 29 -15.77 -30.06 25.78
N HIS A 30 -15.16 -30.01 24.61
CA HIS A 30 -14.08 -30.95 24.27
C HIS A 30 -12.99 -30.30 23.42
N ALA A 31 -11.75 -30.81 23.53
CA ALA A 31 -10.62 -30.38 22.71
C ALA A 31 -10.33 -31.44 21.63
N LEU A 32 -10.39 -31.04 20.36
CA LEU A 32 -10.12 -31.91 19.21
C LEU A 32 -8.62 -31.93 18.91
N LEU A 33 -8.08 -33.10 18.59
CA LEU A 33 -6.65 -33.28 18.28
C LEU A 33 -6.38 -33.48 16.79
N TYR A 34 -5.19 -33.10 16.33
CA TYR A 34 -4.75 -33.36 14.96
C TYR A 34 -4.58 -34.87 14.70
N SER A 35 -4.83 -35.30 13.47
CA SER A 35 -4.52 -36.66 13.00
C SER A 35 -3.03 -36.96 13.16
N ASN A 36 -2.72 -37.98 13.96
CA ASN A 36 -1.35 -38.43 14.28
C ASN A 36 -0.50 -37.45 15.10
N SER A 37 -1.12 -36.47 15.77
CA SER A 37 -0.43 -35.47 16.57
C SER A 37 -1.13 -35.31 17.91
N SER A 38 -0.40 -34.77 18.89
CA SER A 38 -1.00 -34.38 20.17
C SER A 38 -1.43 -32.93 20.19
N ALA A 39 -1.15 -32.11 19.16
CA ALA A 39 -1.61 -30.73 19.14
C ALA A 39 -3.15 -30.62 19.15
N ILE A 40 -3.67 -29.60 19.82
CA ILE A 40 -5.10 -29.26 19.80
C ILE A 40 -5.37 -28.43 18.55
N VAL A 41 -6.41 -28.85 17.82
CA VAL A 41 -6.90 -28.23 16.58
C VAL A 41 -7.97 -27.19 16.89
N GLN A 42 -8.90 -27.52 17.78
CA GLN A 42 -10.01 -26.69 18.20
C GLN A 42 -10.46 -27.05 19.61
N PHE A 43 -11.04 -26.08 20.30
CA PHE A 43 -11.92 -26.30 21.43
C PHE A 43 -13.36 -26.14 20.95
N ILE A 44 -14.21 -27.13 21.23
CA ILE A 44 -15.59 -27.16 20.76
C ILE A 44 -16.54 -26.99 21.94
N ASP A 45 -17.35 -25.94 21.87
CA ASP A 45 -18.50 -25.75 22.74
C ASP A 45 -19.63 -26.71 22.27
N GLY A 46 -20.07 -27.62 23.14
CA GLY A 46 -21.19 -28.51 22.83
C GLY A 46 -22.52 -27.81 22.53
N ALA A 47 -22.71 -26.57 22.99
CA ALA A 47 -23.88 -25.74 22.71
C ALA A 47 -23.76 -24.94 21.40
N ASN A 48 -22.52 -24.67 20.94
CA ASN A 48 -22.25 -23.95 19.70
C ASN A 48 -21.05 -24.58 18.96
N PRO A 49 -21.26 -25.74 18.32
CA PRO A 49 -20.17 -26.51 17.72
C PRO A 49 -19.63 -25.90 16.41
N GLU A 50 -20.29 -24.89 15.87
CA GLU A 50 -19.89 -24.23 14.61
C GLU A 50 -18.88 -23.09 14.84
N ARG A 51 -18.71 -22.62 16.08
CA ARG A 51 -17.75 -21.56 16.41
C ARG A 51 -16.33 -22.09 16.45
N GLU A 52 -15.41 -21.32 15.87
CA GLU A 52 -14.00 -21.63 15.83
C GLU A 52 -13.27 -20.79 16.88
N PHE A 53 -12.74 -21.44 17.92
CA PHE A 53 -12.03 -20.74 19.00
C PHE A 53 -10.52 -20.62 18.73
N LEU A 54 -9.96 -21.47 17.86
CA LEU A 54 -8.57 -21.41 17.42
C LEU A 54 -8.48 -21.13 15.90
N LEU A 55 -7.37 -20.57 15.44
CA LEU A 55 -7.07 -20.47 14.01
C LEU A 55 -6.98 -21.88 13.41
N ASN A 56 -7.44 -22.04 12.18
CA ASN A 56 -7.25 -23.27 11.42
C ASN A 56 -6.80 -22.99 9.98
N GLN A 57 -6.26 -23.99 9.29
CA GLN A 57 -5.64 -23.81 7.97
C GLN A 57 -6.64 -23.52 6.85
N THR A 58 -7.93 -23.78 7.07
CA THR A 58 -8.99 -23.54 6.08
C THR A 58 -9.34 -22.06 6.03
N THR A 59 -9.58 -21.45 7.19
CA THR A 59 -10.00 -20.05 7.33
C THR A 59 -8.80 -19.11 7.42
N ALA A 60 -7.72 -19.54 8.09
CA ALA A 60 -6.47 -18.81 8.21
C ALA A 60 -5.35 -19.52 7.44
N THR A 61 -5.21 -19.25 6.14
CA THR A 61 -4.20 -19.90 5.27
C THR A 61 -2.74 -19.66 5.70
N PHE A 62 -2.49 -18.65 6.53
CA PHE A 62 -1.19 -18.37 7.13
C PHE A 62 -0.90 -19.21 8.39
N HIS A 63 -1.92 -19.85 8.98
CA HIS A 63 -1.74 -20.75 10.12
C HIS A 63 -1.17 -22.09 9.66
N THR A 64 -0.20 -22.61 10.43
CA THR A 64 0.47 -23.89 10.15
C THR A 64 0.53 -24.73 11.42
N ARG A 65 0.73 -26.05 11.28
CA ARG A 65 0.83 -26.96 12.43
C ARG A 65 1.94 -26.61 13.41
N SER A 66 3.01 -25.93 12.97
CA SER A 66 4.06 -25.45 13.87
C SER A 66 3.59 -24.37 14.86
N HIS A 67 2.47 -23.71 14.58
CA HIS A 67 1.82 -22.72 15.44
C HIS A 67 0.59 -23.29 16.16
N ALA A 68 0.41 -24.62 16.15
CA ALA A 68 -0.71 -25.25 16.83
C ALA A 68 -0.61 -25.08 18.35
N TRP A 69 -1.75 -25.15 19.03
CA TRP A 69 -1.84 -24.97 20.48
C TRP A 69 -0.85 -25.86 21.24
N GLY A 70 -0.04 -25.22 22.09
CA GLY A 70 0.94 -25.86 22.95
C GLY A 70 2.28 -26.19 22.29
N ALA A 71 2.47 -25.88 21.00
CA ALA A 71 3.81 -25.75 20.42
C ALA A 71 4.55 -24.55 21.03
N GLY A 72 5.87 -24.49 20.89
CA GLY A 72 6.60 -23.36 21.46
C GLY A 72 8.11 -23.42 21.34
N THR A 73 8.73 -22.44 22.00
CA THR A 73 10.18 -22.24 22.04
C THR A 73 10.62 -21.91 23.46
N ILE A 74 11.83 -22.33 23.82
CA ILE A 74 12.54 -21.96 25.05
C ILE A 74 13.87 -21.32 24.69
N SER A 75 14.27 -20.30 25.45
CA SER A 75 15.58 -19.67 25.38
C SER A 75 16.28 -19.81 26.72
N THR A 76 17.54 -20.23 26.68
CA THR A 76 18.44 -20.34 27.83
C THR A 76 19.72 -19.53 27.60
N ASP A 77 20.58 -19.49 28.61
CA ASP A 77 21.96 -18.97 28.53
C ASP A 77 22.87 -19.76 27.56
N SER A 78 22.51 -21.00 27.26
CA SER A 78 23.24 -21.92 26.38
C SER A 78 22.71 -22.00 24.95
N GLY A 79 21.46 -21.58 24.69
CA GLY A 79 20.88 -21.60 23.34
C GLY A 79 19.36 -21.50 23.29
N GLU A 80 18.77 -21.88 22.16
CA GLU A 80 17.32 -21.95 21.97
C GLU A 80 16.92 -23.35 21.50
N ALA A 81 15.75 -23.82 21.96
CA ALA A 81 15.14 -25.05 21.49
C ALA A 81 13.64 -24.82 21.23
N SER A 82 13.12 -25.45 20.18
CA SER A 82 11.69 -25.41 19.87
C SER A 82 11.09 -26.82 19.96
N TRP A 83 9.82 -26.90 20.31
CA TRP A 83 9.05 -28.13 20.27
C TRP A 83 7.79 -27.94 19.42
N ASN A 84 7.47 -28.98 18.66
CA ASN A 84 6.18 -29.15 18.02
C ASN A 84 5.57 -30.46 18.50
N LEU A 85 4.27 -30.60 18.31
CA LEU A 85 3.51 -31.76 18.78
C LEU A 85 3.17 -32.76 17.67
N ASP A 86 3.77 -32.57 16.48
CA ASP A 86 3.48 -33.31 15.24
C ASP A 86 4.11 -34.72 15.17
N TYR A 87 5.17 -34.99 15.94
CA TYR A 87 5.97 -36.22 15.83
C TYR A 87 5.83 -37.17 17.04
N ILE A 88 4.62 -37.30 17.61
CA ILE A 88 4.39 -38.23 18.74
C ILE A 88 3.81 -39.56 18.21
N PRO A 89 4.44 -40.71 18.52
CA PRO A 89 4.03 -42.00 17.95
C PRO A 89 2.59 -42.41 18.30
N TYR A 90 1.91 -43.00 17.31
CA TYR A 90 0.47 -43.31 17.19
C TYR A 90 -0.19 -44.06 18.38
N ASN A 91 0.56 -44.54 19.36
CA ASN A 91 0.05 -45.42 20.42
C ASN A 91 -0.03 -44.78 21.81
N ASN A 92 0.13 -43.46 21.95
CA ASN A 92 0.08 -42.80 23.26
C ASN A 92 -0.43 -41.34 23.22
N PHE A 93 -1.51 -41.06 22.48
CA PHE A 93 -2.06 -39.71 22.31
C PHE A 93 -2.58 -39.04 23.58
N SER A 94 -2.70 -39.76 24.70
CA SER A 94 -3.19 -39.25 26.00
C SER A 94 -2.13 -39.26 27.12
N GLY A 95 -0.88 -39.65 26.81
CA GLY A 95 0.18 -39.81 27.80
C GLY A 95 0.97 -38.52 28.07
N PRO A 96 1.76 -38.46 29.17
CA PRO A 96 2.76 -37.41 29.32
C PRO A 96 3.75 -37.45 28.15
N TYR A 97 3.98 -36.31 27.50
CA TYR A 97 4.93 -36.19 26.39
C TYR A 97 6.26 -35.69 26.92
N ASN A 98 7.29 -36.53 26.90
CA ASN A 98 8.64 -36.16 27.28
C ASN A 98 9.43 -35.74 26.04
N ILE A 99 9.72 -34.45 25.93
CA ILE A 99 10.39 -33.81 24.81
C ILE A 99 11.78 -33.38 25.29
N PRO A 100 12.88 -33.97 24.79
CA PRO A 100 14.21 -33.49 25.10
C PRO A 100 14.41 -32.12 24.47
N LEU A 101 14.87 -31.17 25.27
CA LEU A 101 15.29 -29.84 24.84
C LEU A 101 16.82 -29.77 24.90
N ASN A 102 17.40 -28.64 24.53
CA ASN A 102 18.85 -28.47 24.58
C ASN A 102 19.37 -28.47 26.02
N ASP A 103 20.66 -28.77 26.18
CA ASP A 103 21.43 -28.56 27.43
C ASP A 103 20.93 -29.34 28.65
N GLY A 104 20.31 -30.50 28.42
CA GLY A 104 19.80 -31.34 29.49
C GLY A 104 18.48 -30.86 30.09
N LEU A 105 17.77 -29.93 29.45
CA LEU A 105 16.36 -29.68 29.77
C LEU A 105 15.47 -30.76 29.14
N GLN A 106 14.45 -31.16 29.89
CA GLN A 106 13.38 -32.02 29.41
C GLN A 106 12.04 -31.34 29.66
N LEU A 107 11.23 -31.20 28.62
CA LEU A 107 9.85 -30.73 28.72
C LEU A 107 8.93 -31.94 28.84
N LYS A 108 8.08 -31.93 29.87
CA LYS A 108 6.97 -32.86 30.03
C LYS A 108 5.64 -32.11 29.94
N ILE A 109 4.81 -32.47 28.97
CA ILE A 109 3.45 -31.92 28.82
C ILE A 109 2.42 -32.98 29.25
N THR A 110 1.49 -32.63 30.13
CA THR A 110 0.35 -33.48 30.53
C THR A 110 -0.98 -32.76 30.38
N ARG A 111 -1.99 -33.49 29.92
CA ARG A 111 -3.38 -32.99 29.82
C ARG A 111 -4.32 -33.91 30.56
N SER A 112 -5.09 -33.35 31.48
CA SER A 112 -6.02 -34.09 32.34
C SER A 112 -7.43 -33.52 32.17
N PRO A 113 -8.34 -34.24 31.49
CA PRO A 113 -9.73 -33.82 31.40
C PRO A 113 -10.45 -33.99 32.74
N GLY A 114 -11.30 -33.02 33.09
CA GLY A 114 -12.13 -33.02 34.29
C GLY A 114 -13.36 -32.14 34.12
N GLN A 115 -13.62 -31.25 35.08
CA GLN A 115 -14.62 -30.19 34.89
C GLN A 115 -14.16 -29.23 33.77
N VAL A 116 -12.89 -28.87 33.84
CA VAL A 116 -12.09 -28.14 32.84
C VAL A 116 -10.99 -29.05 32.32
N LEU A 117 -10.31 -28.65 31.24
CA LEU A 117 -9.08 -29.30 30.80
C LEU A 117 -7.90 -28.68 31.54
N THR A 118 -7.20 -29.45 32.38
CA THR A 118 -5.95 -29.01 32.99
C THR A 118 -4.77 -29.39 32.09
N GLU A 119 -3.93 -28.43 31.73
CA GLU A 119 -2.71 -28.65 30.96
C GLU A 119 -1.50 -28.13 31.73
N THR A 120 -0.47 -28.99 31.84
CA THR A 120 0.73 -28.74 32.65
C THR A 120 1.98 -28.91 31.80
N TYR A 121 2.85 -27.89 31.78
CA TYR A 121 4.18 -27.89 31.18
C TYR A 121 5.22 -27.93 32.30
N THR A 122 6.00 -29.00 32.36
CA THR A 122 7.08 -29.20 33.34
C THR A 122 8.43 -29.17 32.63
N PHE A 123 9.27 -28.19 32.94
CA PHE A 123 10.63 -28.05 32.42
C PHE A 123 11.60 -28.55 33.48
N GLU A 124 12.15 -29.75 33.29
CA GLU A 124 13.05 -30.43 34.23
C GLU A 124 14.51 -30.29 33.80
N ASN A 125 15.39 -29.92 34.74
CA ASN A 125 16.82 -29.87 34.48
C ASN A 125 17.48 -31.21 34.83
N THR A 126 17.84 -31.98 33.80
CA THR A 126 18.55 -33.26 33.90
C THR A 126 20.07 -33.12 33.78
N SER A 127 20.57 -31.89 33.60
CA SER A 127 21.99 -31.58 33.52
C SER A 127 22.63 -31.44 34.92
N PRO A 128 23.98 -31.49 35.04
CA PRO A 128 24.66 -31.29 36.31
C PRO A 128 24.82 -29.81 36.71
N GLU A 129 24.43 -28.85 35.86
CA GLU A 129 24.60 -27.41 36.08
C GLU A 129 23.25 -26.69 36.19
N ARG A 130 23.21 -25.54 36.88
CA ARG A 130 22.01 -24.68 36.92
C ARG A 130 21.78 -24.07 35.54
N ILE A 131 20.52 -24.06 35.09
CA ILE A 131 20.13 -23.46 33.81
C ILE A 131 19.37 -22.16 34.07
N ALA A 132 19.73 -21.10 33.34
CA ALA A 132 19.00 -19.84 33.33
C ALA A 132 18.11 -19.78 32.07
N VAL A 133 16.80 -19.79 32.28
CA VAL A 133 15.81 -19.68 31.22
C VAL A 133 15.38 -18.22 31.09
N THR A 134 15.64 -17.65 29.92
CA THR A 134 15.42 -16.23 29.57
C THR A 134 14.23 -16.03 28.65
N GLY A 135 13.61 -17.12 28.18
CA GLY A 135 12.38 -17.07 27.40
C GLY A 135 11.66 -18.41 27.40
N ILE A 136 10.34 -18.41 27.57
CA ILE A 136 9.48 -19.56 27.26
C ILE A 136 8.24 -19.02 26.57
N TYR A 137 8.01 -19.47 25.33
CA TYR A 137 7.01 -18.95 24.41
C TYR A 137 6.07 -20.10 24.01
N ILE A 138 4.78 -20.02 24.34
CA ILE A 138 3.80 -21.09 24.09
C ILE A 138 2.69 -20.57 23.18
N GLN A 139 2.47 -21.27 22.07
CA GLN A 139 1.48 -20.94 21.05
C GLN A 139 0.06 -21.15 21.58
N THR A 140 -0.76 -20.10 21.50
CA THR A 140 -2.20 -20.10 21.83
C THR A 140 -2.96 -19.39 20.71
N PRO A 141 -3.11 -20.03 19.53
CA PRO A 141 -3.57 -19.38 18.32
C PRO A 141 -5.09 -19.17 18.34
N PHE A 142 -5.60 -18.28 19.20
CA PHE A 142 -7.02 -17.93 19.25
C PHE A 142 -7.49 -17.40 17.88
N ASN A 143 -8.74 -17.70 17.51
CA ASN A 143 -9.34 -17.29 16.24
C ASN A 143 -9.74 -15.79 16.22
N ASP A 144 -8.77 -14.92 16.47
CA ASP A 144 -8.92 -13.48 16.49
C ASP A 144 -8.66 -12.92 15.08
N LEU A 145 -9.68 -13.13 14.23
CA LEU A 145 -9.69 -12.88 12.79
C LEU A 145 -10.90 -12.02 12.42
N TYR A 146 -10.67 -11.03 11.57
CA TYR A 146 -11.62 -10.03 11.12
C TYR A 146 -11.90 -10.16 9.62
N ASP A 147 -12.43 -11.31 9.21
CA ASP A 147 -12.92 -11.55 7.83
C ASP A 147 -14.22 -10.73 7.62
N THR A 148 -15.15 -11.18 6.78
CA THR A 148 -16.47 -10.54 6.65
C THR A 148 -17.18 -10.37 8.01
N ALA A 149 -18.01 -9.32 8.15
CA ALA A 149 -18.79 -9.08 9.38
C ALA A 149 -19.66 -10.29 9.77
N LEU A 150 -20.30 -10.93 8.79
CA LEU A 150 -21.14 -12.12 9.02
C LEU A 150 -20.31 -13.27 9.60
N TRP A 151 -19.16 -13.57 9.00
CA TRP A 151 -18.30 -14.65 9.48
C TRP A 151 -17.70 -14.34 10.84
N SER A 152 -17.18 -13.12 11.03
CA SER A 152 -16.56 -12.68 12.27
C SER A 152 -17.53 -12.80 13.46
N LEU A 153 -18.76 -12.31 13.31
CA LEU A 153 -19.81 -12.44 14.33
C LEU A 153 -20.19 -13.91 14.61
N THR A 154 -20.19 -14.76 13.58
CA THR A 154 -20.65 -16.15 13.68
C THR A 154 -19.58 -17.09 14.26
N SER A 155 -18.32 -16.91 13.85
CA SER A 155 -17.28 -17.93 13.99
C SER A 155 -16.03 -17.45 14.73
N ALA A 156 -15.73 -16.15 14.76
CA ALA A 156 -14.51 -15.62 15.37
C ALA A 156 -14.69 -15.23 16.85
N VAL A 157 -13.56 -14.89 17.48
CA VAL A 157 -13.47 -14.47 18.89
C VAL A 157 -12.55 -13.27 19.06
N ASN A 158 -12.86 -12.39 20.00
CA ASN A 158 -11.92 -11.41 20.54
C ASN A 158 -11.08 -12.08 21.65
N ALA A 159 -9.76 -12.09 21.52
CA ALA A 159 -8.87 -12.65 22.54
C ALA A 159 -8.44 -11.58 23.56
N HIS A 160 -9.01 -11.61 24.76
CA HIS A 160 -8.64 -10.74 25.87
C HIS A 160 -7.55 -11.39 26.71
N ILE A 161 -6.35 -10.83 26.71
CA ILE A 161 -5.16 -11.42 27.35
C ILE A 161 -4.70 -10.54 28.51
N PHE A 162 -4.43 -11.16 29.66
CA PHE A 162 -3.81 -10.50 30.81
C PHE A 162 -2.62 -11.32 31.33
N THR A 163 -1.42 -10.76 31.25
CA THR A 163 -0.14 -11.41 31.62
C THR A 163 0.36 -10.91 32.98
N GLY A 164 -0.53 -10.96 33.98
CA GLY A 164 -0.31 -10.45 35.33
C GLY A 164 0.58 -11.30 36.23
N GLY A 165 1.47 -12.15 35.70
CA GLY A 165 2.25 -13.10 36.48
C GLY A 165 1.44 -14.32 36.88
N ALA A 166 1.33 -14.59 38.18
CA ALA A 166 0.51 -15.70 38.69
C ALA A 166 -1.00 -15.47 38.53
N TRP A 167 -1.42 -14.21 38.34
CA TRP A 167 -2.81 -13.82 38.03
C TRP A 167 -3.12 -13.83 36.52
N ALA A 168 -2.26 -14.42 35.70
CA ALA A 168 -2.46 -14.39 34.26
C ALA A 168 -3.63 -15.26 33.78
N TRP A 169 -4.27 -14.81 32.72
CA TRP A 169 -5.39 -15.49 32.07
C TRP A 169 -5.58 -14.99 30.63
N ALA A 170 -6.32 -15.76 29.83
CA ALA A 170 -6.80 -15.34 28.51
C ALA A 170 -8.28 -15.74 28.35
N LEU A 171 -9.06 -14.90 27.67
CA LEU A 171 -10.48 -15.12 27.41
C LEU A 171 -10.75 -14.89 25.93
N ALA A 172 -11.14 -15.94 25.21
CA ALA A 172 -11.62 -15.85 23.84
C ALA A 172 -13.14 -15.71 23.85
N GLU A 173 -13.60 -14.47 23.70
CA GLU A 173 -15.01 -14.08 23.73
C GLU A 173 -15.57 -14.02 22.30
N PRO A 174 -16.73 -14.65 22.01
CA PRO A 174 -17.41 -14.50 20.73
C PRO A 174 -17.53 -13.04 20.28
N MET A 175 -17.16 -12.72 19.03
CA MET A 175 -17.25 -11.33 18.54
C MET A 175 -18.69 -10.79 18.49
N SER A 176 -19.70 -11.68 18.51
CA SER A 176 -21.11 -11.32 18.65
C SER A 176 -21.55 -11.03 20.09
N GLY A 177 -20.70 -11.29 21.09
CA GLY A 177 -21.09 -11.30 22.50
C GLY A 177 -22.15 -12.36 22.85
N GLU A 178 -22.36 -13.36 21.98
CA GLU A 178 -23.35 -14.41 22.15
C GLU A 178 -22.72 -15.80 22.24
N GLY A 179 -23.17 -16.57 23.24
CA GLY A 179 -22.65 -17.90 23.54
C GLY A 179 -21.54 -17.85 24.59
N ARG A 180 -20.97 -19.02 24.88
CA ARG A 180 -19.95 -19.15 25.92
C ARG A 180 -18.58 -18.71 25.41
N SER A 181 -17.78 -18.16 26.31
CA SER A 181 -16.39 -17.80 26.06
C SER A 181 -15.44 -18.93 26.46
N LEU A 182 -14.34 -19.08 25.74
CA LEU A 182 -13.28 -20.03 26.11
C LEU A 182 -12.25 -19.31 26.99
N GLY A 183 -12.15 -19.73 28.25
CA GLY A 183 -11.23 -19.17 29.23
C GLY A 183 -10.02 -20.06 29.48
N LEU A 184 -8.85 -19.46 29.59
CA LEU A 184 -7.59 -20.03 30.09
C LEU A 184 -7.19 -19.32 31.39
N ILE A 185 -6.98 -20.07 32.47
CA ILE A 185 -6.61 -19.52 33.79
C ILE A 185 -5.31 -20.17 34.28
N VAL A 186 -4.29 -19.38 34.57
CA VAL A 186 -3.05 -19.90 35.19
C VAL A 186 -3.32 -20.28 36.64
N ARG A 187 -2.92 -21.50 37.02
CA ARG A 187 -3.05 -22.04 38.40
C ARG A 187 -1.71 -22.27 39.08
N LYS A 188 -0.65 -22.50 38.29
CA LYS A 188 0.72 -22.64 38.79
C LYS A 188 1.70 -22.04 37.78
N GLY A 189 2.74 -21.41 38.29
CA GLY A 189 3.69 -20.67 37.45
C GLY A 189 3.15 -19.28 37.12
N HIS A 190 3.71 -18.68 36.07
CA HIS A 190 3.49 -17.28 35.72
C HIS A 190 3.48 -17.10 34.21
N LEU A 191 2.74 -16.10 33.74
CA LEU A 191 2.91 -15.50 32.42
C LEU A 191 3.15 -14.01 32.60
N TRP A 192 4.30 -13.51 32.14
CA TRP A 192 4.74 -12.12 32.33
C TRP A 192 4.64 -11.27 31.06
N SER A 193 4.38 -11.89 29.91
CA SER A 193 4.26 -11.21 28.63
C SER A 193 3.51 -12.08 27.60
N TYR A 194 3.18 -11.48 26.45
CA TYR A 194 2.74 -12.18 25.25
C TYR A 194 3.30 -11.47 24.01
N SER A 195 3.41 -12.19 22.90
CA SER A 195 3.77 -11.62 21.59
C SER A 195 2.79 -12.03 20.51
N LEU A 196 2.84 -11.31 19.39
CA LEU A 196 2.12 -11.66 18.16
C LEU A 196 3.14 -12.05 17.08
N GLU A 197 2.96 -13.20 16.46
CA GLU A 197 3.67 -13.58 15.24
C GLU A 197 2.70 -13.31 14.07
N THR A 198 2.93 -12.25 13.30
CA THR A 198 1.93 -11.72 12.34
C THR A 198 2.40 -11.71 10.88
N SER A 199 1.40 -11.62 9.99
CA SER A 199 1.50 -11.05 8.65
C SER A 199 1.00 -9.58 8.68
N SER A 200 1.34 -8.79 7.66
CA SER A 200 1.12 -7.33 7.60
C SER A 200 -0.32 -6.90 7.27
N SER A 201 -1.36 -7.60 7.72
CA SER A 201 -2.77 -7.32 7.36
C SER A 201 -3.56 -6.78 8.55
N SER A 202 -4.46 -5.82 8.31
CA SER A 202 -5.35 -5.26 9.33
C SER A 202 -6.45 -6.24 9.77
N ASP A 203 -6.79 -7.21 8.92
CA ASP A 203 -7.88 -8.18 9.17
C ASP A 203 -7.46 -9.36 10.08
N VAL A 204 -6.22 -9.37 10.57
CA VAL A 204 -5.65 -10.51 11.29
C VAL A 204 -4.83 -10.03 12.49
N ARG A 205 -5.17 -10.49 13.70
CA ARG A 205 -4.36 -10.17 14.90
C ARG A 205 -3.04 -10.96 14.95
N GLY A 206 -3.03 -12.16 14.35
CA GLY A 206 -1.87 -13.04 14.20
C GLY A 206 -1.84 -14.22 15.18
N HIS A 207 -0.72 -14.94 15.25
CA HIS A 207 -0.55 -16.01 16.24
C HIS A 207 -0.17 -15.43 17.59
N ILE A 208 -1.07 -15.57 18.56
CA ILE A 208 -0.83 -15.16 19.94
C ILE A 208 0.09 -16.20 20.62
N VAL A 209 1.15 -15.70 21.25
CA VAL A 209 2.14 -16.51 21.97
C VAL A 209 2.24 -16.03 23.41
N LEU A 210 1.79 -16.84 24.36
CA LEU A 210 1.87 -16.54 25.79
C LEU A 210 3.27 -16.86 26.30
N GLN A 211 3.81 -15.97 27.15
CA GLN A 211 5.20 -16.04 27.55
C GLN A 211 5.33 -16.13 29.07
N VAL A 212 6.04 -17.16 29.54
CA VAL A 212 6.42 -17.23 30.96
C VAL A 212 7.34 -16.08 31.29
N THR A 213 8.29 -15.77 30.41
CA THR A 213 9.20 -14.64 30.50
C THR A 213 9.66 -14.29 29.09
N ASP A 214 9.93 -13.01 28.85
CA ASP A 214 10.57 -12.49 27.64
C ASP A 214 11.84 -11.69 27.96
N GLU A 215 12.54 -12.08 29.02
CA GLU A 215 13.76 -11.40 29.47
C GLU A 215 14.80 -11.25 28.36
N LYS A 216 14.87 -12.24 27.47
CA LYS A 216 15.80 -12.22 26.33
C LYS A 216 15.54 -11.08 25.33
N ARG A 217 14.27 -10.74 25.06
CA ARG A 217 13.90 -9.79 23.99
C ARG A 217 13.46 -8.43 24.55
N ASP A 218 12.70 -8.43 25.64
CA ASP A 218 12.24 -7.23 26.32
C ASP A 218 12.40 -7.34 27.85
N PRO A 219 13.62 -7.22 28.39
CA PRO A 219 13.89 -7.37 29.82
C PRO A 219 13.17 -6.34 30.71
N GLN A 220 12.72 -5.22 30.14
CA GLN A 220 12.00 -4.17 30.86
C GLN A 220 10.47 -4.25 30.67
N GLY A 221 10.01 -5.15 29.80
CA GLY A 221 8.60 -5.36 29.49
C GLY A 221 7.76 -5.54 30.74
N PHE A 222 6.63 -4.83 30.79
CA PHE A 222 5.66 -4.85 31.89
C PHE A 222 6.29 -4.71 33.30
N GLY A 223 7.30 -3.83 33.44
CA GLY A 223 7.95 -3.55 34.72
C GLY A 223 9.11 -4.48 35.07
N GLY A 224 9.57 -5.28 34.12
CA GLY A 224 10.69 -6.21 34.24
C GLY A 224 10.28 -7.67 34.07
N GLN A 225 11.08 -8.42 33.32
CA GLN A 225 10.88 -9.84 33.04
C GLN A 225 11.84 -10.72 33.87
N PRO A 226 11.36 -11.73 34.59
CA PRO A 226 12.22 -12.55 35.45
C PRO A 226 12.97 -13.63 34.68
N VAL A 227 14.22 -13.89 35.06
CA VAL A 227 14.95 -15.09 34.63
C VAL A 227 14.50 -16.27 35.49
N VAL A 228 14.13 -17.38 34.85
CA VAL A 228 13.74 -18.60 35.55
C VAL A 228 14.99 -19.47 35.73
N HIS A 229 15.43 -19.64 36.98
CA HIS A 229 16.57 -20.49 37.31
C HIS A 229 16.10 -21.89 37.72
N ILE A 230 16.62 -22.93 37.06
CA ILE A 230 16.30 -24.34 37.35
C ILE A 230 17.58 -25.06 37.77
N ASP A 231 17.67 -25.46 39.04
CA ASP A 231 18.79 -26.20 39.60
C ASP A 231 18.83 -27.67 39.10
N PRO A 232 19.99 -28.36 39.15
CA PRO A 232 20.09 -29.78 38.78
C PRO A 232 19.10 -30.66 39.54
N GLY A 233 18.24 -31.37 38.80
CA GLY A 233 17.18 -32.23 39.34
C GLY A 233 15.88 -31.51 39.74
N ASP A 234 15.83 -30.18 39.64
CA ASP A 234 14.63 -29.40 39.88
C ASP A 234 13.83 -29.16 38.58
N SER A 235 12.63 -28.59 38.72
CA SER A 235 11.77 -28.26 37.58
C SER A 235 11.02 -26.95 37.76
N TYR A 236 10.76 -26.26 36.65
CA TYR A 236 9.76 -25.21 36.57
C TYR A 236 8.44 -25.77 36.03
N VAL A 237 7.32 -25.37 36.64
CA VAL A 237 5.99 -25.86 36.25
C VAL A 237 5.06 -24.70 35.94
N LEU A 238 4.54 -24.69 34.72
CA LEU A 238 3.38 -23.89 34.32
C LEU A 238 2.17 -24.81 34.23
N GLU A 239 1.08 -24.45 34.88
CA GLU A 239 -0.20 -25.16 34.82
C GLU A 239 -1.32 -24.17 34.60
N TRP A 240 -2.19 -24.48 33.64
CA TRP A 240 -3.41 -23.72 33.40
C TRP A 240 -4.63 -24.63 33.22
N GLU A 241 -5.79 -24.05 33.42
CA GLU A 241 -7.09 -24.67 33.19
C GLU A 241 -7.78 -24.02 31.99
N ILE A 242 -8.38 -24.83 31.12
CA ILE A 242 -9.16 -24.38 29.97
C ILE A 242 -10.62 -24.84 30.12
N GLY A 243 -11.57 -23.90 30.00
CA GLY A 243 -12.99 -24.19 30.15
C GLY A 243 -13.88 -23.20 29.41
N PHE A 244 -15.18 -23.53 29.30
CA PHE A 244 -16.19 -22.63 28.73
C PHE A 244 -16.99 -21.96 29.85
N TYR A 245 -17.21 -20.65 29.72
CA TYR A 245 -17.87 -19.80 30.71
C TYR A 245 -19.04 -19.06 30.05
N ASP A 246 -20.14 -18.92 30.80
CA ASP A 246 -21.37 -18.33 30.26
C ASP A 246 -21.23 -16.82 30.01
N ASP A 247 -20.47 -16.11 30.86
CA ASP A 247 -20.11 -14.72 30.65
C ASP A 247 -18.73 -14.36 31.27
N ALA A 248 -18.26 -13.15 30.97
CA ALA A 248 -16.99 -12.64 31.46
C ALA A 248 -16.93 -12.48 32.99
N SER A 249 -18.06 -12.24 33.66
CA SER A 249 -18.09 -12.08 35.12
C SER A 249 -17.85 -13.42 35.82
N ASP A 250 -18.52 -14.48 35.36
CA ASP A 250 -18.31 -15.85 35.83
C ASP A 250 -16.85 -16.29 35.64
N PHE A 251 -16.27 -15.96 34.47
CA PHE A 251 -14.85 -16.23 34.21
C PHE A 251 -13.93 -15.48 35.18
N ILE A 252 -14.14 -14.17 35.37
CA ILE A 252 -13.31 -13.36 36.27
C ILE A 252 -13.41 -13.85 37.71
N GLU A 253 -14.59 -14.25 38.20
CA GLU A 253 -14.73 -14.86 39.52
C GLU A 253 -13.92 -16.17 39.61
N ALA A 254 -13.95 -17.02 38.57
CA ALA A 254 -13.18 -18.25 38.52
C ALA A 254 -11.65 -18.05 38.49
N THR A 255 -11.16 -16.87 38.10
CA THR A 255 -9.73 -16.53 38.22
C THR A 255 -9.27 -16.39 39.67
N ASN A 256 -10.21 -16.19 40.62
CA ASN A 256 -9.93 -15.91 42.03
C ASN A 256 -8.91 -14.75 42.17
N PRO A 257 -9.29 -13.53 41.74
CA PRO A 257 -8.35 -12.41 41.62
C PRO A 257 -7.71 -12.09 42.97
N PRO A 258 -6.38 -11.84 43.02
CA PRO A 258 -5.67 -11.52 44.26
C PRO A 258 -6.09 -10.15 44.82
N ALA A 259 -6.70 -9.30 43.99
CA ALA A 259 -7.23 -8.02 44.40
C ALA A 259 -8.32 -7.48 43.46
N THR A 260 -9.15 -6.59 43.99
CA THR A 260 -10.20 -5.87 43.25
C THR A 260 -9.99 -4.37 43.37
N PHE A 261 -10.00 -3.66 42.24
CA PHE A 261 -9.79 -2.22 42.16
C PHE A 261 -11.12 -1.48 41.93
N SER A 262 -11.27 -0.28 42.49
CA SER A 262 -12.42 0.58 42.17
C SER A 262 -12.34 1.19 40.76
N ALA A 263 -11.12 1.35 40.25
CA ALA A 263 -10.81 1.88 38.93
C ALA A 263 -9.35 1.56 38.59
N TYR A 264 -8.99 1.56 37.30
CA TYR A 264 -7.60 1.42 36.85
C TYR A 264 -6.99 2.74 36.37
N SER A 265 -7.77 3.81 36.37
CA SER A 265 -7.35 5.17 36.02
C SER A 265 -8.03 6.20 36.91
N ALA A 266 -7.31 7.22 37.36
CA ALA A 266 -7.87 8.31 38.16
C ALA A 266 -7.15 9.66 37.92
N PRO A 267 -7.84 10.81 38.04
CA PRO A 267 -7.17 12.10 38.08
C PRO A 267 -6.24 12.24 39.29
N LEU A 268 -5.15 12.99 39.15
CA LEU A 268 -4.31 13.36 40.29
C LEU A 268 -5.12 14.01 41.42
N GLY A 269 -4.82 13.61 42.66
CA GLY A 269 -5.54 14.03 43.85
C GLY A 269 -6.77 13.19 44.18
N GLN A 270 -7.27 12.37 43.24
CA GLN A 270 -8.20 11.30 43.53
C GLN A 270 -7.44 10.02 43.86
N ALA A 271 -8.09 9.11 44.58
CA ALA A 271 -7.49 7.87 45.00
C ALA A 271 -8.23 6.66 44.44
N ILE A 272 -7.48 5.63 44.10
CA ILE A 272 -8.01 4.32 43.71
C ILE A 272 -8.05 3.46 44.96
N THR A 273 -9.20 2.84 45.25
CA THR A 273 -9.30 1.88 46.36
C THR A 273 -9.05 0.47 45.86
N LEU A 274 -8.35 -0.31 46.67
CA LEU A 274 -7.91 -1.66 46.35
C LEU A 274 -8.29 -2.59 47.51
N ASP A 275 -9.14 -3.57 47.25
CA ASP A 275 -9.41 -4.65 48.20
C ASP A 275 -8.45 -5.82 47.90
N SER A 276 -7.59 -6.16 48.86
CA SER A 276 -6.68 -7.30 48.74
C SER A 276 -6.28 -7.84 50.10
N LYS A 277 -6.16 -9.16 50.18
CA LYS A 277 -5.60 -9.87 51.34
C LYS A 277 -4.06 -9.83 51.36
N ILE A 278 -3.44 -9.56 50.21
CA ILE A 278 -1.99 -9.50 50.04
C ILE A 278 -1.58 -8.02 50.05
N GLU A 279 -0.49 -7.69 50.75
CA GLU A 279 -0.02 -6.31 50.80
C GLU A 279 0.52 -5.87 49.43
N PRO A 280 -0.08 -4.86 48.79
CA PRO A 280 0.36 -4.36 47.49
C PRO A 280 1.57 -3.46 47.66
N ASN A 281 2.50 -3.53 46.71
CA ASN A 281 3.70 -2.69 46.68
C ASN A 281 3.96 -2.14 45.27
N SER A 282 4.91 -1.21 45.15
CA SER A 282 5.33 -0.64 43.87
C SER A 282 6.79 -0.22 43.97
N SER A 283 7.53 -0.39 42.87
CA SER A 283 8.90 0.11 42.74
C SER A 283 8.97 1.63 42.59
N SER A 284 7.86 2.29 42.21
CA SER A 284 7.81 3.72 41.99
C SER A 284 7.55 4.49 43.29
N SER A 285 8.50 5.34 43.69
CA SER A 285 8.34 6.24 44.84
C SER A 285 7.24 7.30 44.66
N SER A 286 6.78 7.52 43.42
CA SER A 286 5.69 8.46 43.10
C SER A 286 4.30 7.88 43.37
N LEU A 287 4.15 6.56 43.45
CA LEU A 287 2.91 5.90 43.84
C LEU A 287 2.90 5.65 45.36
N LYS A 288 1.92 6.24 46.04
CA LYS A 288 1.71 6.07 47.48
C LYS A 288 0.57 5.10 47.73
N ILE A 289 0.92 4.00 48.41
CA ILE A 289 -0.02 2.97 48.85
C ILE A 289 -0.20 3.12 50.36
N LYS A 290 -1.45 3.23 50.82
CA LYS A 290 -1.79 3.33 52.24
C LYS A 290 -2.88 2.34 52.60
N ARG A 291 -2.73 1.67 53.74
CA ARG A 291 -3.79 0.83 54.30
C ARG A 291 -5.00 1.69 54.72
N SER A 292 -6.20 1.25 54.36
CA SER A 292 -7.46 1.93 54.65
C SER A 292 -8.54 0.89 54.96
N GLY A 293 -8.89 0.75 56.25
CA GLY A 293 -9.76 -0.33 56.71
C GLY A 293 -9.16 -1.72 56.43
N ASP A 294 -9.95 -2.58 55.79
CA ASP A 294 -9.54 -3.93 55.38
C ASP A 294 -8.83 -3.97 54.01
N GLY A 295 -8.73 -2.83 53.31
CA GLY A 295 -8.05 -2.72 52.01
C GLY A 295 -6.96 -1.64 51.99
N TYR A 296 -6.71 -1.10 50.79
CA TYR A 296 -5.68 -0.13 50.49
C TYR A 296 -6.20 1.02 49.64
N THR A 297 -5.47 2.12 49.65
CA THR A 297 -5.75 3.32 48.87
C THR A 297 -4.47 3.76 48.16
N LEU A 298 -4.56 3.91 46.84
CA LEU A 298 -3.49 4.27 45.94
C LEU A 298 -3.65 5.73 45.51
N SER A 299 -2.56 6.49 45.51
CA SER A 299 -2.52 7.88 45.05
C SER A 299 -1.15 8.19 44.46
N ALA A 300 -1.07 8.99 43.40
CA ALA A 300 0.21 9.38 42.79
C ALA A 300 0.55 10.86 43.02
N SER A 301 1.84 11.19 43.04
CA SER A 301 2.33 12.58 43.07
C SER A 301 2.58 13.21 41.70
N SER A 302 2.57 12.42 40.64
CA SER A 302 2.82 12.84 39.25
C SER A 302 1.92 12.06 38.29
N PRO A 303 1.57 12.61 37.11
CA PRO A 303 0.84 11.84 36.12
C PRO A 303 1.75 10.74 35.56
N GLY A 304 1.16 9.61 35.17
CA GLY A 304 1.87 8.47 34.63
C GLY A 304 1.17 7.16 34.93
N THR A 305 1.72 6.07 34.38
CA THR A 305 1.30 4.72 34.73
C THR A 305 2.25 4.14 35.78
N TYR A 306 1.71 3.27 36.64
CA TYR A 306 2.42 2.72 37.79
C TYR A 306 2.10 1.25 37.96
N ASN A 307 3.14 0.43 38.02
CA ASN A 307 2.99 -0.97 38.37
C ASN A 307 2.63 -1.14 39.85
N VAL A 308 1.74 -2.09 40.10
CA VAL A 308 1.31 -2.52 41.44
C VAL A 308 1.55 -4.02 41.53
N ASP A 309 2.50 -4.41 42.37
CA ASP A 309 2.85 -5.80 42.64
C ASP A 309 2.01 -6.31 43.82
N ILE A 310 1.37 -7.47 43.65
CA ILE A 310 0.48 -8.11 44.64
C ILE A 310 0.88 -9.57 44.76
N GLY A 311 1.79 -9.86 45.69
CA GLY A 311 2.40 -11.20 45.80
C GLY A 311 3.22 -11.50 44.55
N ASP A 312 2.93 -12.63 43.90
CA ASP A 312 3.59 -13.08 42.67
C ASP A 312 2.87 -12.58 41.39
N SER A 313 2.07 -11.53 41.52
CA SER A 313 1.28 -10.95 40.43
C SER A 313 1.55 -9.46 40.26
N ARG A 314 1.35 -8.94 39.05
CA ARG A 314 1.49 -7.52 38.72
C ARG A 314 0.32 -7.00 37.91
N THR A 315 -0.04 -5.76 38.16
CA THR A 315 -0.97 -4.95 37.35
C THR A 315 -0.42 -3.53 37.19
N GLU A 316 -1.07 -2.70 36.39
CA GLU A 316 -0.76 -1.29 36.19
C GLU A 316 -1.99 -0.41 36.41
N VAL A 317 -1.80 0.71 37.11
CA VAL A 317 -2.80 1.77 37.26
C VAL A 317 -2.29 3.09 36.66
N SER A 318 -3.19 3.93 36.16
CA SER A 318 -2.85 5.25 35.60
C SER A 318 -3.34 6.38 36.50
N PHE A 319 -2.49 7.40 36.69
CA PHE A 319 -2.93 8.69 37.21
C PHE A 319 -2.69 9.77 36.17
N HIS A 320 -3.69 10.60 35.89
CA HIS A 320 -3.61 11.60 34.83
C HIS A 320 -3.99 13.00 35.32
N LEU A 321 -3.67 14.02 34.52
CA LEU A 321 -4.13 15.38 34.79
C LEU A 321 -5.64 15.49 34.54
N PRO A 322 -6.35 16.44 35.16
CA PRO A 322 -7.75 16.71 34.84
C PRO A 322 -7.95 17.04 33.36
N LEU A 323 -9.10 16.66 32.79
CA LEU A 323 -9.40 16.81 31.36
C LEU A 323 -9.14 18.24 30.84
N GLU A 324 -9.64 19.27 31.54
CA GLU A 324 -9.40 20.68 31.17
C GLU A 324 -7.90 20.96 31.00
N THR A 325 -7.08 20.50 31.94
CA THR A 325 -5.64 20.75 31.90
C THR A 325 -4.99 20.00 30.75
N VAL A 326 -5.31 18.72 30.56
CA VAL A 326 -4.79 17.93 29.42
C VAL A 326 -5.13 18.59 28.08
N VAL A 327 -6.39 18.99 27.89
CA VAL A 327 -6.85 19.63 26.65
C VAL A 327 -6.17 20.98 26.45
N ARG A 328 -6.05 21.80 27.50
CA ARG A 328 -5.37 23.11 27.42
C ARG A 328 -3.89 22.97 27.04
N GLU A 329 -3.14 22.10 27.72
CA GLU A 329 -1.72 21.85 27.40
C GLU A 329 -1.56 21.30 25.98
N ARG A 330 -2.44 20.37 25.58
CA ARG A 330 -2.46 19.83 24.22
C ARG A 330 -2.76 20.91 23.16
N ALA A 331 -3.70 21.81 23.44
CA ALA A 331 -4.03 22.93 22.56
C ALA A 331 -2.83 23.88 22.37
N HIS A 332 -2.14 24.23 23.45
CA HIS A 332 -0.91 25.02 23.39
C HIS A 332 0.16 24.31 22.56
N TYR A 333 0.38 23.02 22.81
CA TYR A 333 1.34 22.22 22.07
C TYR A 333 1.05 22.19 20.55
N MET A 334 -0.22 22.00 20.15
CA MET A 334 -0.61 22.00 18.74
C MET A 334 -0.34 23.35 18.07
N LEU A 335 -0.65 24.45 18.76
CA LEU A 335 -0.43 25.80 18.26
C LEU A 335 1.07 26.13 18.14
N GLU A 336 1.90 25.60 19.03
CA GLU A 336 3.34 25.88 19.07
C GLU A 336 4.13 25.01 18.09
N HIS A 337 3.84 23.70 18.01
CA HIS A 337 4.73 22.74 17.36
C HIS A 337 4.14 22.09 16.10
N GLN A 338 2.82 22.06 15.93
CA GLN A 338 2.19 21.25 14.88
C GLN A 338 1.62 22.06 13.72
N ARG A 339 2.22 23.22 13.45
CA ARG A 339 1.92 24.04 12.28
C ARG A 339 3.18 24.16 11.43
N PRO A 340 3.11 23.86 10.12
CA PRO A 340 4.28 23.88 9.25
C PRO A 340 4.61 25.30 8.80
N VAL A 341 5.21 26.07 9.69
CA VAL A 341 5.55 27.49 9.50
C VAL A 341 6.48 27.74 8.31
N GLU A 342 7.20 26.70 7.87
CA GLU A 342 8.09 26.66 6.72
C GLU A 342 7.36 26.68 5.36
N ARG A 343 6.06 26.37 5.31
CA ARG A 343 5.27 26.42 4.07
C ARG A 343 4.83 27.85 3.76
N SER A 344 4.50 28.13 2.50
CA SER A 344 3.86 29.39 2.13
C SER A 344 2.37 29.37 2.50
N ALA A 345 1.79 30.52 2.84
CA ALA A 345 0.34 30.63 3.00
C ALA A 345 -0.41 30.21 1.70
N PRO A 346 -1.58 29.56 1.80
CA PRO A 346 -2.29 29.21 3.05
C PRO A 346 -1.80 27.92 3.71
N LEU A 347 -0.88 27.17 3.09
CA LEU A 347 -0.45 25.83 3.53
C LEU A 347 0.24 25.82 4.90
N ASN A 348 0.79 26.94 5.37
CA ASN A 348 1.36 27.07 6.72
C ASN A 348 0.32 27.11 7.85
N ALA A 349 -0.97 27.19 7.51
CA ALA A 349 -2.06 27.14 8.47
C ALA A 349 -2.57 25.72 8.73
N ALA A 350 -2.05 24.73 8.00
CA ALA A 350 -2.32 23.32 8.24
C ALA A 350 -1.92 22.86 9.65
N PHE A 351 -2.55 21.79 10.12
CA PHE A 351 -2.09 21.03 11.28
C PHE A 351 -1.51 19.70 10.80
N VAL A 352 -0.31 19.36 11.27
CA VAL A 352 0.47 18.23 10.76
C VAL A 352 0.99 17.33 11.88
N ALA A 353 1.32 16.08 11.51
CA ALA A 353 2.09 15.21 12.38
C ALA A 353 3.49 15.82 12.64
N ILE A 354 4.09 15.44 13.76
CA ILE A 354 5.45 15.83 14.13
C ILE A 354 6.22 14.62 14.63
N ASP A 355 7.53 14.67 14.47
CA ASP A 355 8.45 13.84 15.24
C ASP A 355 8.60 14.47 16.63
N THR A 356 8.16 13.77 17.68
CA THR A 356 8.16 14.32 19.05
C THR A 356 9.55 14.39 19.68
N ASP A 357 10.55 13.69 19.16
CA ASP A 357 11.91 13.69 19.71
C ASP A 357 12.64 15.00 19.37
N ASN A 358 12.40 15.52 18.16
CA ASN A 358 13.08 16.71 17.64
C ASN A 358 12.12 17.86 17.24
N LEU A 359 10.82 17.65 17.40
CA LEU A 359 9.74 18.60 17.09
C LEU A 359 9.67 19.01 15.60
N THR A 360 10.13 18.14 14.70
CA THR A 360 10.09 18.42 13.24
C THR A 360 8.70 18.13 12.69
N THR A 361 8.16 19.07 11.91
CA THR A 361 6.90 18.95 11.18
C THR A 361 7.01 18.01 9.98
N ILE A 362 6.01 17.16 9.82
CA ILE A 362 5.89 16.22 8.70
C ILE A 362 4.98 16.87 7.65
N VAL A 363 5.59 17.44 6.59
CA VAL A 363 4.88 18.29 5.60
C VAL A 363 4.61 17.64 4.25
N SER A 364 5.25 16.51 3.97
CA SER A 364 5.07 15.75 2.75
C SER A 364 5.20 14.28 3.10
N SER A 365 4.08 13.56 3.07
CA SER A 365 4.08 12.13 3.23
C SER A 365 3.80 11.49 1.87
N THR A 366 4.63 10.52 1.49
CA THR A 366 4.33 9.57 0.42
C THR A 366 3.23 8.58 0.82
N TRP A 367 2.62 8.77 2.00
CA TRP A 367 1.53 7.99 2.54
C TRP A 367 0.44 8.95 3.04
N ASP A 368 -0.75 8.83 2.46
CA ASP A 368 -1.89 9.73 2.69
C ASP A 368 -2.28 9.86 4.18
N ASP A 369 -2.04 8.84 5.01
CA ASP A 369 -2.41 8.85 6.43
C ASP A 369 -1.51 9.72 7.32
N TRP A 370 -0.45 10.32 6.76
CA TRP A 370 0.37 11.36 7.39
C TRP A 370 0.16 12.77 6.80
N GLY A 371 -0.84 12.90 5.93
CA GLY A 371 -1.17 14.17 5.30
C GLY A 371 -1.71 15.22 6.29
N ASP A 372 -1.83 16.45 5.77
CA ASP A 372 -2.34 17.63 6.46
C ASP A 372 -3.88 17.74 6.48
N GLY A 373 -4.57 16.66 6.11
CA GLY A 373 -6.02 16.49 6.20
C GLY A 373 -6.42 15.17 6.87
N SER A 374 -7.54 14.59 6.46
CA SER A 374 -8.16 13.41 7.08
C SER A 374 -8.20 13.52 8.62
N GLU A 375 -7.61 12.59 9.37
CA GLU A 375 -7.66 12.57 10.84
C GLU A 375 -7.08 13.86 11.47
N ARG A 376 -6.20 14.60 10.77
CA ARG A 376 -5.69 15.90 11.26
C ARG A 376 -6.77 16.98 11.32
N ILE A 377 -7.94 16.80 10.69
CA ILE A 377 -9.13 17.66 10.87
C ILE A 377 -9.61 17.65 12.34
N ALA A 378 -9.29 16.60 13.10
CA ALA A 378 -9.60 16.54 14.53
C ALA A 378 -8.82 17.58 15.36
N MET A 379 -7.64 18.02 14.93
CA MET A 379 -6.81 19.00 15.65
C MET A 379 -7.44 20.40 15.73
N PRO A 380 -7.84 21.05 14.61
CA PRO A 380 -8.56 22.32 14.65
C PRO A 380 -9.95 22.16 15.29
N THR A 381 -10.60 21.00 15.16
CA THR A 381 -11.85 20.69 15.87
C THR A 381 -11.65 20.68 17.38
N LEU A 382 -10.60 20.04 17.90
CA LEU A 382 -10.24 20.06 19.32
C LEU A 382 -9.94 21.47 19.82
N LEU A 383 -9.20 22.29 19.05
CA LEU A 383 -8.93 23.68 19.40
C LEU A 383 -10.22 24.51 19.52
N GLN A 384 -11.14 24.31 18.58
CA GLN A 384 -12.44 24.98 18.58
C GLN A 384 -13.27 24.59 19.81
N LEU A 385 -13.40 23.28 20.07
CA LEU A 385 -14.13 22.78 21.24
C LEU A 385 -13.49 23.26 22.55
N ALA A 386 -12.16 23.24 22.65
CA ALA A 386 -11.44 23.75 23.82
C ALA A 386 -11.77 25.22 24.11
N ALA A 387 -11.87 26.06 23.08
CA ALA A 387 -12.26 27.45 23.25
C ALA A 387 -13.75 27.63 23.59
N MET A 388 -14.64 26.84 22.98
CA MET A 388 -16.08 26.84 23.29
C MET A 388 -16.35 26.43 24.75
N HIS A 389 -15.55 25.50 25.30
CA HIS A 389 -15.62 25.08 26.71
C HIS A 389 -14.87 26.02 27.67
N GLY A 390 -14.17 27.05 27.16
CA GLY A 390 -13.40 28.00 27.97
C GLY A 390 -12.09 27.44 28.54
N TYR A 391 -11.58 26.33 27.99
CA TYR A 391 -10.32 25.71 28.42
C TYR A 391 -9.09 26.46 27.90
N ILE A 392 -9.24 27.18 26.78
CA ILE A 392 -8.23 28.07 26.21
C ILE A 392 -8.88 29.41 25.81
N PRO A 393 -8.20 30.56 25.96
CA PRO A 393 -8.73 31.85 25.53
C PRO A 393 -9.05 31.87 24.03
N SER A 394 -10.23 32.38 23.67
CA SER A 394 -10.73 32.42 22.29
C SER A 394 -9.81 33.20 21.35
N GLU A 395 -9.16 34.25 21.86
CA GLU A 395 -8.21 35.09 21.12
C GLU A 395 -6.96 34.33 20.65
N LEU A 396 -6.58 33.23 21.32
CA LEU A 396 -5.42 32.42 20.93
C LEU A 396 -5.72 31.49 19.75
N VAL A 397 -6.99 31.13 19.56
CA VAL A 397 -7.39 30.14 18.54
C VAL A 397 -8.14 30.75 17.36
N ASP A 398 -8.79 31.91 17.51
CA ASP A 398 -9.65 32.46 16.45
C ASP A 398 -8.88 32.78 15.16
N VAL A 399 -7.69 33.38 15.27
CA VAL A 399 -6.83 33.66 14.09
C VAL A 399 -6.28 32.36 13.47
N PRO A 400 -5.66 31.43 14.23
CA PRO A 400 -5.26 30.13 13.70
C PRO A 400 -6.39 29.38 12.98
N LEU A 401 -7.59 29.34 13.54
CA LEU A 401 -8.73 28.63 12.94
C LEU A 401 -9.26 29.34 11.69
N LYS A 402 -9.26 30.68 11.63
CA LYS A 402 -9.59 31.41 10.40
C LYS A 402 -8.61 31.08 9.27
N ASN A 403 -7.31 31.08 9.57
CA ASN A 403 -6.29 30.72 8.58
C ASN A 403 -6.39 29.25 8.17
N TRP A 404 -6.72 28.36 9.11
CA TRP A 404 -6.95 26.95 8.80
C TRP A 404 -8.16 26.74 7.89
N ILE A 405 -9.24 27.51 8.05
CA ILE A 405 -10.40 27.46 7.13
C ILE A 405 -10.00 27.85 5.71
N GLU A 406 -9.15 28.89 5.55
CA GLU A 406 -8.62 29.28 4.24
C GLU A 406 -7.80 28.14 3.61
N PHE A 407 -6.93 27.51 4.40
CA PHE A 407 -6.21 26.30 4.00
C PHE A 407 -7.17 25.16 3.60
N ALA A 408 -8.15 24.83 4.43
CA ALA A 408 -9.06 23.72 4.20
C ALA A 408 -9.89 23.94 2.93
N SER A 409 -10.38 25.16 2.69
CA SER A 409 -11.15 25.52 1.47
C SER A 409 -10.33 25.56 0.17
N THR A 410 -9.00 25.45 0.26
CA THR A 410 -8.10 25.41 -0.91
C THR A 410 -7.45 24.06 -1.11
N SER A 411 -7.38 23.23 -0.06
CA SER A 411 -6.58 22.00 -0.05
C SER A 411 -7.34 20.75 0.38
N LEU A 412 -8.44 20.89 1.14
CA LEU A 412 -9.21 19.78 1.70
C LEU A 412 -10.63 19.68 1.16
N PHE A 413 -11.23 20.79 0.70
CA PHE A 413 -12.49 20.77 -0.03
C PHE A 413 -12.67 21.96 -0.97
N ASP A 414 -13.53 21.86 -2.00
CA ASP A 414 -13.91 22.95 -2.91
C ASP A 414 -15.29 23.56 -2.63
N ALA A 415 -15.67 24.56 -3.43
CA ALA A 415 -16.96 25.25 -3.35
C ALA A 415 -18.16 24.34 -3.64
N GLU A 416 -17.94 23.25 -4.38
CA GLU A 416 -18.93 22.21 -4.69
C GLU A 416 -19.03 21.14 -3.58
N GLY A 417 -18.15 21.20 -2.58
CA GLY A 417 -18.11 20.27 -1.44
C GLY A 417 -17.38 18.96 -1.72
N ASN A 418 -16.63 18.85 -2.81
CA ASN A 418 -15.74 17.70 -3.02
C ASN A 418 -14.62 17.75 -1.98
N THR A 419 -14.37 16.63 -1.31
CA THR A 419 -13.33 16.53 -0.28
C THR A 419 -12.10 15.75 -0.75
N TRP A 420 -10.95 16.05 -0.15
CA TRP A 420 -9.68 15.36 -0.39
C TRP A 420 -9.01 15.01 0.93
N ARG A 421 -8.24 13.90 0.93
CA ARG A 421 -7.53 13.41 2.11
C ARG A 421 -6.46 14.38 2.61
N CYS A 422 -5.71 14.98 1.69
CA CYS A 422 -4.61 15.88 2.01
C CYS A 422 -4.25 16.79 0.83
N THR A 423 -3.39 17.78 1.08
CA THR A 423 -2.79 18.61 0.03
C THR A 423 -2.02 17.75 -0.96
N GLY A 424 -2.46 17.75 -2.22
CA GLY A 424 -1.76 17.05 -3.31
C GLY A 424 -1.98 15.54 -3.34
N CYS A 425 -2.83 14.99 -2.45
CA CYS A 425 -3.30 13.61 -2.51
C CYS A 425 -4.15 13.37 -3.78
N SER A 426 -4.30 12.10 -4.17
CA SER A 426 -5.21 11.71 -5.25
C SER A 426 -6.64 12.16 -4.97
N GLN A 427 -7.45 12.42 -6.00
CA GLN A 427 -8.84 12.90 -5.86
C GLN A 427 -9.83 11.83 -5.36
N THR A 428 -9.37 10.82 -4.62
CA THR A 428 -10.22 9.81 -4.02
C THR A 428 -10.96 10.40 -2.83
N GLN A 429 -12.28 10.52 -2.96
CA GLN A 429 -13.13 11.00 -1.88
C GLN A 429 -13.22 9.93 -0.79
N ARG A 430 -12.86 10.29 0.43
CA ARG A 430 -13.06 9.49 1.63
C ARG A 430 -14.28 10.04 2.40
N PRO A 431 -15.30 9.22 2.71
CA PRO A 431 -16.54 9.71 3.31
C PRO A 431 -16.34 10.34 4.71
N TYR A 432 -15.40 9.81 5.50
CA TYR A 432 -15.05 10.32 6.82
C TYR A 432 -14.70 11.81 6.84
N ASP A 433 -13.88 12.25 5.88
CA ASP A 433 -13.36 13.63 5.83
C ASP A 433 -14.50 14.65 5.67
N ALA A 434 -15.53 14.32 4.90
CA ALA A 434 -16.70 15.18 4.72
C ALA A 434 -17.49 15.34 6.01
N ILE A 435 -17.72 14.24 6.75
CA ILE A 435 -18.47 14.26 8.01
C ILE A 435 -17.75 15.07 9.08
N TRP A 436 -16.43 14.93 9.19
CA TRP A 436 -15.63 15.73 10.13
C TRP A 436 -15.64 17.22 9.80
N LEU A 437 -15.60 17.59 8.51
CA LEU A 437 -15.75 19.00 8.09
C LEU A 437 -17.16 19.54 8.37
N VAL A 438 -18.21 18.74 8.17
CA VAL A 438 -19.59 19.11 8.51
C VAL A 438 -19.71 19.44 10.01
N MET A 439 -19.14 18.60 10.88
CA MET A 439 -19.11 18.87 12.32
C MET A 439 -18.36 20.16 12.64
N PHE A 440 -17.16 20.33 12.09
CA PHE A 440 -16.34 21.52 12.31
C PHE A 440 -17.09 22.81 11.98
N PHE A 441 -17.72 22.89 10.81
CA PHE A 441 -18.45 24.08 10.37
C PHE A 441 -19.75 24.29 11.15
N ASN A 442 -20.46 23.24 11.53
CA ASN A 442 -21.63 23.35 12.41
C ASN A 442 -21.25 23.93 13.77
N ASP A 443 -20.18 23.45 14.39
CA ASP A 443 -19.69 23.98 15.67
C ASP A 443 -19.15 25.40 15.55
N ARG A 444 -18.53 25.76 14.41
CA ARG A 444 -18.13 27.13 14.11
C ARG A 444 -19.32 28.08 14.08
N TYR A 445 -20.47 27.64 13.54
CA TYR A 445 -21.72 28.39 13.63
C TYR A 445 -22.23 28.50 15.07
N LYS A 446 -22.26 27.40 15.83
CA LYS A 446 -22.71 27.45 17.24
C LYS A 446 -21.87 28.43 18.06
N TRP A 447 -20.58 28.54 17.77
CA TRP A 447 -19.67 29.45 18.46
C TRP A 447 -19.81 30.91 18.03
N LEU A 448 -19.86 31.19 16.71
CA LEU A 448 -19.78 32.57 16.20
C LEU A 448 -21.11 33.15 15.69
N GLY A 449 -22.13 32.33 15.47
CA GLY A 449 -23.43 32.73 14.94
C GLY A 449 -23.45 33.11 13.44
N ASN A 450 -22.36 32.90 12.71
CA ASN A 450 -22.32 33.19 11.26
C ASN A 450 -22.95 32.05 10.45
N SER A 451 -24.09 32.32 9.81
CA SER A 451 -24.87 31.35 9.05
C SER A 451 -24.15 30.79 7.82
N THR A 452 -23.14 31.47 7.26
CA THR A 452 -22.37 30.95 6.11
C THR A 452 -21.66 29.63 6.44
N ASN A 453 -21.30 29.37 7.70
CA ASN A 453 -20.74 28.07 8.08
C ASN A 453 -21.78 26.94 7.94
N ILE A 454 -23.06 27.22 8.19
CA ILE A 454 -24.14 26.25 7.97
C ILE A 454 -24.34 26.01 6.48
N ASP A 455 -24.19 27.05 5.64
CA ASP A 455 -24.24 26.88 4.19
C ASP A 455 -23.11 25.94 3.71
N THR A 456 -21.88 26.13 4.20
CA THR A 456 -20.75 25.23 3.90
C THR A 456 -21.01 23.80 4.38
N ALA A 457 -21.47 23.62 5.62
CA ALA A 457 -21.81 22.30 6.17
C ALA A 457 -22.89 21.59 5.35
N VAL A 458 -23.92 22.33 4.90
CA VAL A 458 -24.97 21.81 4.02
C VAL A 458 -24.42 21.39 2.66
N THR A 459 -23.53 22.18 2.05
CA THR A 459 -22.89 21.83 0.78
C THR A 459 -22.08 20.53 0.90
N LEU A 460 -21.24 20.43 1.93
CA LEU A 460 -20.43 19.23 2.19
C LEU A 460 -21.30 17.99 2.43
N LEU A 461 -22.35 18.10 3.26
CA LEU A 461 -23.23 16.97 3.56
C LEU A 461 -24.04 16.53 2.32
N ASN A 462 -24.55 17.49 1.54
CA ASN A 462 -25.23 17.16 0.28
C ASN A 462 -24.30 16.41 -0.66
N ARG A 463 -23.06 16.89 -0.82
CA ARG A 463 -22.08 16.25 -1.68
C ARG A 463 -21.75 14.84 -1.21
N ALA A 464 -21.58 14.63 0.10
CA ALA A 464 -21.35 13.32 0.68
C ALA A 464 -22.46 12.32 0.34
N PHE A 465 -23.74 12.73 0.42
CA PHE A 465 -24.88 11.90 0.03
C PHE A 465 -24.99 11.68 -1.49
N GLU A 466 -24.64 12.68 -2.32
CA GLU A 466 -24.68 12.57 -3.78
C GLU A 466 -23.64 11.58 -4.33
N VAL A 467 -22.47 11.55 -3.71
CA VAL A 467 -21.38 10.63 -4.06
C VAL A 467 -21.72 9.19 -3.69
N GLY A 468 -22.55 8.98 -2.66
CA GLY A 468 -23.09 7.68 -2.26
C GLY A 468 -22.23 6.91 -1.25
N LYS A 469 -21.01 7.38 -0.95
CA LYS A 469 -20.06 6.66 -0.09
C LYS A 469 -20.45 6.60 1.39
N VAL A 470 -21.26 7.55 1.88
CA VAL A 470 -21.73 7.54 3.27
C VAL A 470 -22.85 6.51 3.52
N GLN A 471 -23.31 5.84 2.46
CA GLN A 471 -24.28 4.75 2.51
C GLN A 471 -23.61 3.37 2.31
N GLU A 472 -22.31 3.32 2.02
CA GLU A 472 -21.57 2.08 1.75
C GLU A 472 -21.00 1.45 3.03
N ALA A 473 -20.77 2.22 4.10
CA ALA A 473 -20.34 1.70 5.41
C ALA A 473 -20.73 2.66 6.55
N PRO A 474 -20.88 2.17 7.80
CA PRO A 474 -21.01 3.04 8.97
C PRO A 474 -19.81 3.98 9.13
N ILE A 475 -20.06 5.28 9.28
CA ILE A 475 -19.02 6.32 9.37
C ILE A 475 -19.03 6.94 10.76
N ILE A 476 -17.85 7.09 11.38
CA ILE A 476 -17.67 7.69 12.71
C ILE A 476 -18.29 9.10 12.76
N PHE A 477 -19.11 9.35 13.79
CA PHE A 477 -19.87 10.59 14.04
C PHE A 477 -20.93 10.95 12.99
N PHE A 478 -21.33 10.03 12.10
CA PHE A 478 -22.29 10.33 11.03
C PHE A 478 -23.65 10.82 11.55
N SER A 479 -24.28 10.06 12.46
CA SER A 479 -25.59 10.42 13.01
C SER A 479 -25.51 11.70 13.85
N GLN A 480 -24.47 11.84 14.69
CA GLN A 480 -24.22 13.03 15.47
C GLN A 480 -24.10 14.28 14.57
N ALA A 481 -23.25 14.24 13.54
CA ALA A 481 -23.03 15.36 12.63
C ALA A 481 -24.33 15.82 11.97
N ILE A 482 -25.15 14.87 11.51
CA ILE A 482 -26.45 15.15 10.88
C ILE A 482 -27.43 15.75 11.88
N LEU A 483 -27.60 15.13 13.05
CA LEU A 483 -28.60 15.55 14.02
C LEU A 483 -28.26 16.93 14.60
N GLU A 484 -26.99 17.20 14.86
CA GLU A 484 -26.55 18.50 15.32
C GLU A 484 -26.68 19.59 14.24
N LEU A 485 -26.40 19.27 12.98
CA LEU A 485 -26.65 20.19 11.87
C LEU A 485 -28.15 20.49 11.73
N CYS A 486 -29.01 19.47 11.87
CA CYS A 486 -30.47 19.64 11.84
C CYS A 486 -30.95 20.59 12.95
N GLN A 487 -30.40 20.51 14.16
CA GLN A 487 -30.71 21.45 15.23
C GLN A 487 -30.33 22.89 14.88
N SER A 488 -29.18 23.09 14.23
CA SER A 488 -28.76 24.41 13.73
C SER A 488 -29.65 24.93 12.60
N LEU A 489 -30.06 24.06 11.66
CA LEU A 489 -31.01 24.37 10.59
C LEU A 489 -32.38 24.77 11.14
N ASP A 490 -32.90 24.03 12.14
CA ASP A 490 -34.17 24.32 12.80
C ASP A 490 -34.13 25.71 13.47
N LYS A 491 -33.03 26.06 14.15
CA LYS A 491 -32.82 27.40 14.74
C LYS A 491 -32.81 28.53 13.70
N LEU A 492 -32.36 28.24 12.48
CA LEU A 492 -32.36 29.17 11.35
C LEU A 492 -33.67 29.17 10.55
N GLY A 493 -34.66 28.35 10.94
CA GLY A 493 -35.93 28.22 10.23
C GLY A 493 -35.85 27.42 8.92
N ARG A 494 -34.75 26.69 8.67
CA ARG A 494 -34.53 25.83 7.49
C ARG A 494 -35.13 24.43 7.70
N TYR A 495 -36.40 24.37 8.10
CA TYR A 495 -37.08 23.14 8.53
C TYR A 495 -37.17 22.05 7.45
N ASN A 496 -37.32 22.45 6.19
CA ASN A 496 -37.42 21.48 5.08
C ASN A 496 -36.11 20.69 4.92
N GLU A 497 -34.97 21.37 5.00
CA GLU A 497 -33.66 20.73 4.89
C GLU A 497 -33.37 19.84 6.10
N SER A 498 -33.67 20.32 7.31
CA SER A 498 -33.63 19.51 8.53
C SER A 498 -34.47 18.24 8.40
N ALA A 499 -35.72 18.35 7.91
CA ALA A 499 -36.58 17.19 7.69
C ALA A 499 -36.00 16.21 6.64
N THR A 500 -35.42 16.72 5.55
CA THR A 500 -34.77 15.89 4.53
C THR A 500 -33.59 15.10 5.10
N TYR A 501 -32.69 15.73 5.85
CA TYR A 501 -31.54 15.02 6.41
C TYR A 501 -31.93 14.03 7.50
N ARG A 502 -32.93 14.35 8.33
CA ARG A 502 -33.53 13.39 9.27
C ARG A 502 -34.09 12.17 8.55
N SER A 503 -34.77 12.35 7.42
CA SER A 503 -35.26 11.23 6.59
C SER A 503 -34.10 10.41 6.02
N LYS A 504 -33.08 11.07 5.45
CA LYS A 504 -31.90 10.37 4.90
C LYS A 504 -31.18 9.54 5.97
N LEU A 505 -31.02 10.06 7.19
CA LEU A 505 -30.46 9.32 8.31
C LEU A 505 -31.28 8.06 8.64
N VAL A 506 -32.62 8.19 8.69
CA VAL A 506 -33.52 7.06 8.92
C VAL A 506 -33.36 6.01 7.81
N ASP A 507 -33.36 6.44 6.54
CA ASP A 507 -33.24 5.55 5.39
C ASP A 507 -31.90 4.80 5.38
N THR A 508 -30.78 5.51 5.61
CA THR A 508 -29.44 4.92 5.73
C THR A 508 -29.36 3.93 6.90
N THR A 509 -29.89 4.30 8.07
CA THR A 509 -29.90 3.41 9.24
C THR A 509 -30.71 2.15 8.98
N MET A 510 -31.88 2.27 8.36
CA MET A 510 -32.72 1.12 8.03
C MET A 510 -32.05 0.21 6.99
N SER A 511 -31.22 0.75 6.09
CA SER A 511 -30.42 -0.08 5.18
C SER A 511 -29.50 -1.01 5.94
N PHE A 512 -28.65 -0.48 6.83
CA PHE A 512 -27.73 -1.30 7.64
C PHE A 512 -28.46 -2.24 8.63
N VAL A 513 -29.64 -1.86 9.10
CA VAL A 513 -30.49 -2.76 9.87
C VAL A 513 -30.97 -3.93 9.02
N ASN A 514 -31.35 -3.69 7.76
CA ASN A 514 -31.79 -4.75 6.85
C ASN A 514 -30.64 -5.67 6.41
N ASP A 515 -29.40 -5.17 6.36
CA ASP A 515 -28.20 -5.97 6.11
C ASP A 515 -27.90 -6.94 7.28
N GLY A 516 -28.40 -6.63 8.48
CA GLY A 516 -28.30 -7.50 9.65
C GLY A 516 -26.85 -7.67 10.12
N ARG A 517 -26.35 -8.91 10.11
CA ARG A 517 -24.95 -9.26 10.44
C ARG A 517 -24.02 -9.19 9.23
N ASP A 518 -24.55 -9.09 8.01
CA ASP A 518 -23.80 -9.07 6.76
C ASP A 518 -23.49 -7.62 6.36
N LEU A 519 -22.81 -6.91 7.26
CA LEU A 519 -22.47 -5.50 7.05
C LEU A 519 -21.49 -5.36 5.88
N PRO A 520 -21.64 -4.33 5.04
CA PRO A 520 -20.70 -4.06 3.97
C PRO A 520 -19.31 -3.72 4.52
N GLU A 521 -18.29 -4.21 3.81
CA GLU A 521 -16.88 -3.99 4.17
C GLU A 521 -16.46 -2.53 3.96
N SER A 522 -15.44 -2.09 4.71
CA SER A 522 -14.89 -0.75 4.63
C SER A 522 -13.36 -0.75 4.46
N GLU A 523 -12.62 0.17 5.09
CA GLU A 523 -11.15 0.14 5.10
C GLU A 523 -10.59 -1.14 5.77
N VAL A 524 -11.40 -1.77 6.62
CA VAL A 524 -11.20 -3.09 7.25
C VAL A 524 -12.53 -3.88 7.13
N SER A 525 -12.49 -5.21 7.05
CA SER A 525 -13.70 -6.03 6.81
C SER A 525 -14.67 -6.03 7.99
N TYR A 526 -14.17 -6.15 9.23
CA TYR A 526 -14.98 -6.03 10.45
C TYR A 526 -14.12 -5.53 11.62
N GLU A 527 -14.52 -4.44 12.27
CA GLU A 527 -13.79 -3.92 13.43
C GLU A 527 -14.66 -3.04 14.31
N GLN A 528 -14.16 -2.65 15.48
CA GLN A 528 -14.95 -1.87 16.42
C GLN A 528 -15.28 -0.47 15.88
N SER A 529 -14.46 0.11 15.00
CA SER A 529 -14.75 1.42 14.39
C SER A 529 -15.82 1.38 13.29
N ILE A 530 -16.29 0.19 12.92
CA ILE A 530 -17.52 -0.02 12.11
C ILE A 530 -18.73 -0.21 13.02
N VAL A 531 -18.56 -0.98 14.11
CA VAL A 531 -19.66 -1.33 15.02
C VAL A 531 -20.06 -0.16 15.91
N GLU A 532 -19.12 0.61 16.44
CA GLU A 532 -19.42 1.78 17.28
C GLU A 532 -20.32 2.80 16.55
N PRO A 533 -19.97 3.29 15.34
CA PRO A 533 -20.82 4.24 14.62
C PRO A 533 -22.18 3.64 14.24
N LEU A 534 -22.25 2.33 14.01
CA LEU A 534 -23.50 1.64 13.74
C LEU A 534 -24.41 1.64 14.99
N VAL A 535 -23.87 1.34 16.18
CA VAL A 535 -24.62 1.41 17.45
C VAL A 535 -25.16 2.82 17.68
N GLU A 536 -24.29 3.84 17.51
CA GLU A 536 -24.67 5.25 17.64
C GLU A 536 -25.82 5.61 16.70
N MET A 537 -25.67 5.28 15.41
CA MET A 537 -26.64 5.61 14.37
C MET A 537 -28.00 4.94 14.58
N VAL A 538 -28.03 3.67 15.00
CA VAL A 538 -29.29 2.96 15.30
C VAL A 538 -29.96 3.55 16.55
N ALA A 539 -29.19 3.85 17.60
CA ALA A 539 -29.70 4.45 18.84
C ALA A 539 -30.26 5.87 18.61
N ASP A 540 -29.56 6.68 17.82
CA ASP A 540 -29.99 8.02 17.44
C ASP A 540 -31.26 8.00 16.60
N THR A 541 -31.36 7.07 15.65
CA THR A 541 -32.55 6.90 14.82
C THR A 541 -33.73 6.37 15.64
N TYR A 542 -33.50 5.51 16.64
CA TYR A 542 -34.52 5.17 17.63
C TYR A 542 -35.00 6.40 18.39
N ASN A 543 -34.10 7.27 18.85
CA ASN A 543 -34.47 8.48 19.56
C ASN A 543 -35.29 9.45 18.69
N LEU A 544 -35.01 9.47 17.39
CA LEU A 544 -35.73 10.28 16.40
C LEU A 544 -37.12 9.72 16.08
N THR A 545 -37.25 8.41 15.86
CA THR A 545 -38.46 7.78 15.31
C THR A 545 -39.33 7.06 16.33
N ARG A 546 -38.75 6.66 17.47
CA ARG A 546 -39.34 5.75 18.47
C ARG A 546 -39.80 4.40 17.89
N ASN A 547 -39.20 3.96 16.78
CA ASN A 547 -39.45 2.63 16.21
C ASN A 547 -38.83 1.55 17.11
N MET A 548 -39.66 0.72 17.75
CA MET A 548 -39.22 -0.30 18.70
C MET A 548 -38.32 -1.38 18.09
N THR A 549 -38.37 -1.63 16.77
CA THR A 549 -37.41 -2.53 16.11
C THR A 549 -35.98 -2.02 16.27
N LEU A 550 -35.75 -0.71 16.15
CA LEU A 550 -34.41 -0.15 16.30
C LEU A 550 -33.85 -0.32 17.73
N LEU A 551 -34.72 -0.45 18.74
CA LEU A 551 -34.26 -0.72 20.11
C LEU A 551 -33.67 -2.13 20.24
N SER A 552 -34.30 -3.15 19.64
CA SER A 552 -33.73 -4.50 19.63
C SER A 552 -32.44 -4.57 18.81
N GLU A 553 -32.41 -3.89 17.66
CA GLU A 553 -31.22 -3.81 16.82
C GLU A 553 -30.04 -3.11 17.54
N THR A 554 -30.33 -2.07 18.33
CA THR A 554 -29.33 -1.38 19.17
C THR A 554 -28.75 -2.32 20.21
N GLN A 555 -29.60 -3.11 20.89
CA GLN A 555 -29.14 -4.03 21.94
C GLN A 555 -28.22 -5.12 21.39
N GLU A 556 -28.55 -5.69 20.23
CA GLU A 556 -27.71 -6.71 19.58
C GLU A 556 -26.34 -6.13 19.21
N ARG A 557 -26.29 -4.98 18.52
CA ARG A 557 -25.04 -4.35 18.10
C ARG A 557 -24.22 -3.82 19.28
N LEU A 558 -24.86 -3.41 20.37
CA LEU A 558 -24.17 -3.04 21.60
C LEU A 558 -23.43 -4.25 22.18
N ASN A 559 -24.00 -5.46 22.11
CA ASN A 559 -23.28 -6.66 22.55
C ASN A 559 -22.04 -6.91 21.69
N TRP A 560 -22.13 -6.70 20.37
CA TRP A 560 -20.98 -6.81 19.46
C TRP A 560 -19.88 -5.83 19.86
N LEU A 561 -20.24 -4.56 20.11
CA LEU A 561 -19.30 -3.52 20.52
C LEU A 561 -18.63 -3.84 21.86
N MET A 562 -19.41 -4.30 22.84
CA MET A 562 -18.90 -4.62 24.17
C MET A 562 -17.94 -5.82 24.14
N ALA A 563 -18.14 -6.79 23.24
CA ALA A 563 -17.27 -7.95 23.10
C ALA A 563 -15.82 -7.59 22.67
N PHE A 564 -15.60 -6.42 22.07
CA PHE A 564 -14.24 -5.94 21.78
C PHE A 564 -13.49 -5.51 23.04
N SER A 565 -14.19 -5.18 24.13
CA SER A 565 -13.64 -4.53 25.31
C SER A 565 -13.50 -5.51 26.48
N GLY A 566 -12.25 -5.88 26.79
CA GLY A 566 -12.00 -6.92 27.78
C GLY A 566 -11.98 -6.45 29.25
N PRO A 567 -12.13 -7.38 30.21
CA PRO A 567 -12.14 -7.08 31.64
C PRO A 567 -10.73 -7.07 32.28
N GLN A 568 -9.66 -6.95 31.48
CA GLN A 568 -8.30 -7.03 31.97
C GLN A 568 -8.07 -5.99 33.08
N PRO A 569 -7.56 -6.40 34.24
CA PRO A 569 -7.31 -5.49 35.35
C PRO A 569 -6.04 -4.70 35.11
N HIS A 570 -6.05 -3.78 34.16
CA HIS A 570 -4.86 -3.05 33.71
C HIS A 570 -5.27 -1.71 33.07
N ALA A 571 -4.58 -0.62 33.39
CA ALA A 571 -4.93 0.74 32.95
C ALA A 571 -5.05 0.93 31.44
N ARG A 572 -4.28 0.18 30.65
CA ARG A 572 -4.30 0.21 29.18
C ARG A 572 -5.33 -0.71 28.52
N LEU A 573 -5.93 -1.64 29.28
CA LEU A 573 -6.71 -2.75 28.71
C LEU A 573 -8.14 -2.81 29.25
N TYR A 574 -8.37 -2.36 30.49
CA TYR A 574 -9.69 -2.44 31.13
C TYR A 574 -10.74 -1.65 30.34
N GLN A 575 -11.71 -2.36 29.77
CA GLN A 575 -12.76 -1.79 28.92
C GLN A 575 -12.22 -0.98 27.73
N ILE A 576 -11.04 -1.34 27.23
CA ILE A 576 -10.47 -0.78 26.00
C ILE A 576 -10.65 -1.82 24.90
N ALA A 577 -11.24 -1.40 23.79
CA ALA A 577 -11.49 -2.27 22.65
C ALA A 577 -10.18 -2.79 22.03
N ASN A 578 -10.15 -4.07 21.66
CA ASN A 578 -9.04 -4.65 20.90
C ASN A 578 -8.91 -3.92 19.54
N ARG A 579 -7.74 -3.30 19.33
CA ARG A 579 -7.25 -2.76 18.05
C ARG A 579 -5.78 -3.14 17.91
N HIS A 580 -5.32 -3.40 16.69
CA HIS A 580 -3.99 -3.98 16.50
C HIS A 580 -3.26 -3.59 15.21
N TRP A 581 -3.80 -2.66 14.41
CA TRP A 581 -3.18 -2.25 13.14
C TRP A 581 -2.83 -0.75 13.05
N ASP A 582 -3.33 0.11 13.95
CA ASP A 582 -3.03 1.55 13.89
C ASP A 582 -1.53 1.86 14.10
N ASP A 583 -0.85 1.03 14.90
CA ASP A 583 0.59 1.08 15.13
C ASP A 583 1.38 0.38 14.00
N TYR A 584 0.70 -0.37 13.12
CA TYR A 584 1.34 -1.08 12.00
C TYR A 584 1.60 -0.13 10.84
N TRP A 585 2.64 0.66 11.06
CA TRP A 585 3.43 1.36 10.07
C TRP A 585 4.31 0.35 9.33
N ASP A 586 4.21 0.29 8.00
CA ASP A 586 4.90 -0.70 7.17
C ASP A 586 6.44 -0.68 7.34
N TRP A 587 6.95 -1.54 8.22
CA TRP A 587 8.39 -1.83 8.35
C TRP A 587 8.92 -2.74 7.22
N CYS A 588 8.19 -2.85 6.11
CA CYS A 588 8.74 -3.24 4.82
C CYS A 588 9.05 -2.01 3.94
N LYS A 589 9.11 -0.80 4.52
CA LYS A 589 9.42 0.44 3.80
C LYS A 589 10.61 0.22 2.87
N PRO A 590 10.38 0.22 1.55
CA PRO A 590 11.46 0.03 0.62
C PRO A 590 12.43 1.20 0.72
N ASP A 591 13.71 0.90 0.56
CA ASP A 591 14.77 1.89 0.45
C ASP A 591 14.97 2.79 1.68
N ILE A 592 14.71 2.24 2.88
CA ILE A 592 14.96 2.91 4.15
C ILE A 592 16.41 3.44 4.28
N SER A 593 16.58 4.66 4.80
CA SER A 593 17.92 5.26 4.95
C SER A 593 18.73 4.58 6.06
N MET A 594 20.06 4.49 5.89
CA MET A 594 20.95 3.96 6.94
C MET A 594 21.00 4.85 8.17
N ASP A 595 20.86 6.17 8.02
CA ASP A 595 20.86 7.12 9.15
C ASP A 595 19.69 6.84 10.10
N VAL A 596 18.54 6.44 9.54
CA VAL A 596 17.35 6.06 10.32
C VAL A 596 17.62 4.79 11.11
N ILE A 597 18.28 3.79 10.49
CA ILE A 597 18.64 2.54 11.16
C ILE A 597 19.71 2.79 12.23
N GLU A 598 20.71 3.65 11.97
CA GLU A 598 21.76 4.01 12.93
C GLU A 598 21.16 4.68 14.17
N TYR A 599 20.22 5.61 13.98
CA TYR A 599 19.56 6.31 15.08
C TYR A 599 18.61 5.39 15.86
N ALA A 600 17.74 4.67 15.16
CA ALA A 600 16.68 3.88 15.79
C ALA A 600 17.19 2.57 16.41
N ALA A 601 18.23 1.95 15.83
CA ALA A 601 18.72 0.65 16.25
C ALA A 601 20.27 0.55 16.19
N PRO A 602 21.01 1.34 17.00
CA PRO A 602 22.48 1.42 16.93
C PRO A 602 23.21 0.10 17.26
N SER A 603 22.55 -0.81 17.98
CA SER A 603 23.07 -2.13 18.37
C SER A 603 22.50 -3.29 17.54
N VAL A 604 21.84 -3.02 16.41
CA VAL A 604 21.19 -4.04 15.59
C VAL A 604 22.18 -5.10 15.11
N GLN A 605 21.83 -6.39 15.27
CA GLN A 605 22.66 -7.52 14.84
C GLN A 605 22.31 -8.02 13.44
N HIS A 606 21.02 -7.99 13.08
CA HIS A 606 20.50 -8.44 11.79
C HIS A 606 19.47 -7.46 11.25
N ILE A 607 19.69 -6.96 10.05
CA ILE A 607 18.77 -6.03 9.37
C ILE A 607 18.05 -6.75 8.22
N HIS A 608 16.74 -6.57 8.10
CA HIS A 608 15.98 -6.90 6.90
C HIS A 608 15.79 -5.63 6.06
N LEU A 609 16.37 -5.61 4.87
CA LEU A 609 16.25 -4.51 3.93
C LEU A 609 15.30 -4.88 2.80
N HIS A 610 14.32 -4.03 2.57
CA HIS A 610 13.40 -4.13 1.45
C HIS A 610 13.85 -3.16 0.37
N TRP A 611 14.22 -3.68 -0.80
CA TRP A 611 14.76 -2.87 -1.89
C TRP A 611 13.76 -2.76 -3.03
N SER A 612 13.46 -1.52 -3.44
CA SER A 612 12.45 -1.23 -4.47
C SER A 612 12.88 -1.56 -5.90
N GLY A 613 14.18 -1.80 -6.13
CA GLY A 613 14.80 -1.77 -7.46
C GLY A 613 15.63 -0.50 -7.72
N ASN A 614 15.57 0.50 -6.84
CA ASN A 614 16.36 1.73 -6.97
C ASN A 614 17.87 1.49 -6.76
N GLN A 615 18.65 1.57 -7.83
CA GLN A 615 20.10 1.31 -7.79
C GLN A 615 20.88 2.24 -6.85
N THR A 616 20.44 3.49 -6.68
CA THR A 616 21.13 4.48 -5.83
C THR A 616 21.13 4.06 -4.37
N VAL A 617 20.07 3.38 -3.95
CA VAL A 617 19.87 2.92 -2.57
C VAL A 617 20.84 1.81 -2.23
N LEU A 618 21.02 0.81 -3.10
CA LEU A 618 22.04 -0.23 -2.90
C LEU A 618 23.45 0.38 -2.79
N TYR A 619 23.77 1.41 -3.58
CA TYR A 619 25.05 2.11 -3.44
C TYR A 619 25.16 2.92 -2.15
N GLY A 620 24.07 3.56 -1.71
CA GLY A 620 23.98 4.27 -0.44
C GLY A 620 24.22 3.31 0.73
N TRP A 621 23.48 2.20 0.79
CA TRP A 621 23.65 1.15 1.79
C TRP A 621 25.04 0.51 1.76
N ALA A 622 25.63 0.32 0.59
CA ALA A 622 26.99 -0.21 0.50
C ALA A 622 28.08 0.84 0.75
N SER A 623 27.76 2.14 0.87
CA SER A 623 28.73 3.24 0.95
C SER A 623 29.66 3.13 2.15
N SER A 624 30.96 3.36 1.97
CA SER A 624 31.92 3.34 3.09
C SER A 624 31.82 4.54 4.03
N GLU A 625 31.17 5.62 3.57
CA GLU A 625 31.07 6.89 4.28
C GLU A 625 29.75 7.01 5.04
N ASN A 626 28.62 6.60 4.45
CA ASN A 626 27.27 6.76 5.01
C ASN A 626 26.42 5.47 4.91
N GLY A 627 27.07 4.31 4.74
CA GLY A 627 26.42 3.02 4.53
C GLY A 627 26.71 2.00 5.64
N MET A 628 26.31 0.75 5.43
CA MET A 628 26.54 -0.40 6.33
C MET A 628 28.01 -0.53 6.82
N PRO A 629 29.04 -0.30 5.97
CA PRO A 629 30.42 -0.33 6.45
C PRO A 629 30.78 0.72 7.50
N LEU A 630 30.03 1.83 7.61
CA LEU A 630 30.21 2.80 8.70
C LEU A 630 29.69 2.23 10.02
N LEU A 631 28.50 1.61 10.01
CA LEU A 631 27.91 0.95 11.19
C LEU A 631 28.88 -0.07 11.79
N CYS A 632 29.54 -0.90 10.98
CA CYS A 632 30.53 -1.86 11.47
C CYS A 632 31.83 -1.25 12.02
N LYS A 633 32.08 0.05 11.82
CA LYS A 633 33.19 0.77 12.46
C LYS A 633 32.79 1.34 13.81
N ASN A 634 31.49 1.44 14.10
CA ASN A 634 31.00 1.83 15.40
C ASN A 634 31.28 0.69 16.41
N PRO A 635 32.05 0.94 17.49
CA PRO A 635 32.39 -0.10 18.47
C PRO A 635 31.20 -0.68 19.23
N THR A 636 30.02 -0.07 19.18
CA THR A 636 28.79 -0.59 19.82
C THR A 636 27.86 -1.33 18.85
N SER A 637 28.15 -1.32 17.54
CA SER A 637 27.31 -2.01 16.56
C SER A 637 27.57 -3.53 16.60
N LEU A 638 26.49 -4.30 16.64
CA LEU A 638 26.54 -5.77 16.61
C LEU A 638 26.24 -6.34 15.22
N LEU A 639 26.13 -5.48 14.19
CA LEU A 639 25.64 -5.85 12.87
C LEU A 639 26.54 -6.89 12.21
N SER A 640 26.01 -8.10 12.04
CA SER A 640 26.70 -9.23 11.43
C SER A 640 25.96 -9.83 10.24
N LYS A 641 24.69 -9.47 10.03
CA LYS A 641 23.84 -10.09 9.01
C LYS A 641 22.84 -9.12 8.38
N ILE A 642 22.58 -9.30 7.08
CA ILE A 642 21.56 -8.57 6.32
C ILE A 642 20.75 -9.57 5.51
N THR A 643 19.42 -9.51 5.59
CA THR A 643 18.53 -10.12 4.60
C THR A 643 18.10 -9.05 3.62
N LEU A 644 18.47 -9.17 2.34
CA LEU A 644 18.03 -8.24 1.29
C LEU A 644 16.82 -8.85 0.56
N HIS A 645 15.62 -8.36 0.86
CA HIS A 645 14.42 -8.64 0.07
C HIS A 645 14.44 -7.74 -1.17
N ALA A 646 14.85 -8.32 -2.28
CA ALA A 646 15.08 -7.60 -3.52
C ALA A 646 13.87 -7.74 -4.44
N TYR A 647 12.93 -6.80 -4.33
CA TYR A 647 11.74 -6.77 -5.16
C TYR A 647 12.10 -6.41 -6.60
N GLN A 648 11.30 -6.92 -7.54
CA GLN A 648 11.47 -6.56 -8.94
C GLN A 648 10.83 -5.19 -9.18
N GLY A 649 11.67 -4.17 -9.32
CA GLY A 649 11.24 -2.82 -9.65
C GLY A 649 10.79 -2.69 -11.10
N LEU A 650 11.24 -1.63 -11.78
CA LEU A 650 10.97 -1.37 -13.20
C LEU A 650 12.08 -1.92 -14.11
N GLU A 651 13.14 -2.47 -13.53
CA GLU A 651 14.22 -3.17 -14.18
C GLU A 651 13.89 -4.65 -14.49
N SER A 652 14.57 -5.23 -15.48
CA SER A 652 14.44 -6.66 -15.76
C SER A 652 14.99 -7.52 -14.61
N SER A 653 14.47 -8.75 -14.48
CA SER A 653 14.96 -9.74 -13.50
C SER A 653 16.48 -9.97 -13.61
N ASP A 654 17.02 -10.04 -14.82
CA ASP A 654 18.46 -10.18 -15.07
C ASP A 654 19.26 -9.00 -14.53
N ARG A 655 18.70 -7.79 -14.62
CA ARG A 655 19.33 -6.56 -14.14
C ARG A 655 19.22 -6.46 -12.62
N ARG A 656 18.07 -6.78 -12.03
CA ARG A 656 17.88 -6.91 -10.58
C ARG A 656 18.93 -7.85 -9.99
N ASP A 657 19.05 -9.05 -10.54
CA ASP A 657 19.97 -10.07 -10.04
C ASP A 657 21.44 -9.64 -10.20
N HIS A 658 21.77 -8.87 -11.25
CA HIS A 658 23.09 -8.28 -11.40
C HIS A 658 23.39 -7.22 -10.33
N MET A 659 22.42 -6.35 -10.02
CA MET A 659 22.56 -5.31 -9.00
C MET A 659 22.70 -5.92 -7.59
N ILE A 660 21.92 -6.96 -7.28
CA ILE A 660 22.07 -7.74 -6.05
C ILE A 660 23.49 -8.27 -5.91
N ARG A 661 24.03 -8.93 -6.95
CA ARG A 661 25.40 -9.46 -6.92
C ARG A 661 26.45 -8.37 -6.70
N GLN A 662 26.29 -7.21 -7.33
CA GLN A 662 27.20 -6.08 -7.12
C GLN A 662 27.12 -5.53 -5.69
N PHE A 663 25.92 -5.40 -5.14
CA PHE A 663 25.71 -4.98 -3.76
C PHE A 663 26.37 -5.94 -2.76
N CYS A 664 26.11 -7.25 -2.87
CA CYS A 664 26.73 -8.26 -2.01
C CYS A 664 28.27 -8.16 -2.04
N ASN A 665 28.87 -8.06 -3.24
CA ASN A 665 30.32 -7.93 -3.39
C ASN A 665 30.88 -6.63 -2.77
N LEU A 666 30.15 -5.52 -2.88
CA LEU A 666 30.57 -4.24 -2.31
C LEU A 666 30.51 -4.26 -0.78
N VAL A 667 29.44 -4.81 -0.19
CA VAL A 667 29.32 -4.94 1.27
C VAL A 667 30.40 -5.88 1.81
N ASP A 668 30.58 -7.04 1.18
CA ASP A 668 31.57 -8.04 1.60
C ASP A 668 33.01 -7.47 1.58
N SER A 669 33.40 -6.84 0.47
CA SER A 669 34.73 -6.22 0.33
C SER A 669 34.97 -5.05 1.29
N ARG A 670 33.96 -4.21 1.54
CA ARG A 670 34.08 -3.00 2.39
C ARG A 670 33.98 -3.31 3.88
N THR A 671 33.34 -4.41 4.26
CA THR A 671 33.21 -4.84 5.66
C THR A 671 34.24 -5.89 6.06
N GLN A 672 35.06 -6.36 5.12
CA GLN A 672 36.02 -7.45 5.32
C GLN A 672 35.35 -8.73 5.83
N HIS A 673 34.23 -9.12 5.21
CA HIS A 673 33.44 -10.32 5.54
C HIS A 673 32.83 -10.31 6.96
N LYS A 674 32.73 -9.13 7.60
CA LYS A 674 32.06 -9.00 8.91
C LYS A 674 30.53 -9.07 8.81
N ILE A 675 29.97 -8.69 7.66
CA ILE A 675 28.53 -8.76 7.42
C ILE A 675 28.22 -9.80 6.34
N GLU A 676 27.38 -10.77 6.68
CA GLU A 676 26.78 -11.70 5.73
C GLU A 676 25.55 -11.05 5.07
N VAL A 677 25.47 -11.04 3.73
CA VAL A 677 24.29 -10.58 2.98
C VAL A 677 23.58 -11.78 2.36
N ILE A 678 22.32 -12.02 2.75
CA ILE A 678 21.44 -13.05 2.19
C ILE A 678 20.44 -12.39 1.23
N PRO A 679 20.62 -12.55 -0.10
CA PRO A 679 19.66 -12.03 -1.07
C PRO A 679 18.43 -12.93 -1.19
N LYS A 680 17.24 -12.35 -1.08
CA LYS A 680 15.94 -12.94 -1.38
C LYS A 680 15.31 -12.20 -2.56
N PRO A 681 15.56 -12.62 -3.82
CA PRO A 681 14.91 -12.02 -4.97
C PRO A 681 13.40 -12.32 -4.95
N VAL A 682 12.58 -11.27 -5.10
CA VAL A 682 11.13 -11.34 -5.11
C VAL A 682 10.64 -10.88 -6.49
N SER A 683 9.88 -11.73 -7.18
CA SER A 683 9.36 -11.42 -8.53
C SER A 683 8.18 -10.44 -8.54
N LYS A 684 7.65 -10.09 -7.36
CA LYS A 684 6.58 -9.10 -7.17
C LYS A 684 7.20 -7.70 -6.98
N SER A 685 6.51 -6.66 -7.47
CA SER A 685 6.85 -5.26 -7.18
C SER A 685 6.46 -4.91 -5.75
N ILE A 686 7.31 -4.14 -5.05
CA ILE A 686 6.95 -3.54 -3.75
C ILE A 686 6.17 -2.23 -3.90
N ILE A 687 6.25 -1.61 -5.09
CA ILE A 687 5.45 -0.44 -5.43
C ILE A 687 4.06 -0.98 -5.78
N LYS A 688 3.11 -0.88 -4.84
CA LYS A 688 1.68 -0.97 -5.16
C LYS A 688 1.40 0.11 -6.21
N SER A 689 1.07 -0.30 -7.42
CA SER A 689 0.50 0.64 -8.39
C SER A 689 -0.88 1.06 -7.86
N ASP A 690 -1.14 2.35 -7.76
CA ASP A 690 -2.46 2.90 -7.46
C ASP A 690 -3.53 2.23 -8.33
N ARG A 691 -4.29 1.30 -7.74
CA ARG A 691 -5.71 1.05 -7.98
C ARG A 691 -6.22 -0.05 -7.06
N ALA A 692 -7.44 0.20 -6.58
CA ALA A 692 -8.31 -0.72 -5.86
C ALA A 692 -8.53 -2.03 -6.64
N ASP A 693 -8.45 -3.15 -5.93
CA ASP A 693 -9.05 -4.40 -6.35
C ASP A 693 -10.42 -4.50 -5.67
N THR A 694 -11.46 -4.50 -6.48
CA THR A 694 -12.75 -5.13 -6.18
C THR A 694 -12.58 -6.64 -6.29
N ASP A 695 -13.10 -7.37 -5.30
CA ASP A 695 -13.16 -8.83 -5.22
C ASP A 695 -13.48 -9.55 -6.54
N GLN A 696 -12.73 -10.63 -6.83
CA GLN A 696 -13.29 -11.93 -7.26
C GLN A 696 -12.35 -13.11 -6.90
N ASP A 697 -12.84 -13.96 -5.99
CA ASP A 697 -12.82 -15.45 -5.96
C ASP A 697 -11.50 -16.21 -6.28
N PRO A 698 -10.86 -16.87 -5.28
CA PRO A 698 -9.77 -17.79 -5.52
C PRO A 698 -10.28 -19.24 -5.54
N LEU A 699 -10.69 -19.74 -6.70
CA LEU A 699 -10.36 -21.10 -7.18
C LEU A 699 -10.89 -21.35 -8.60
N LEU A 700 -9.95 -21.33 -9.56
CA LEU A 700 -9.94 -21.97 -10.90
C LEU A 700 -9.78 -20.98 -12.06
N ARG A 701 -8.53 -20.66 -12.37
CA ARG A 701 -7.85 -20.98 -13.65
C ARG A 701 -6.54 -20.21 -13.70
N GLU A 702 -5.52 -20.81 -14.31
CA GLU A 702 -4.47 -20.07 -15.00
C GLU A 702 -5.15 -19.09 -15.98
N GLN A 703 -5.48 -17.88 -15.51
CA GLN A 703 -5.75 -16.74 -16.36
C GLN A 703 -4.55 -15.83 -16.22
N MET A 704 -3.83 -15.69 -17.33
CA MET A 704 -2.58 -14.96 -17.45
C MET A 704 -2.70 -13.57 -16.79
N GLU A 705 -1.88 -13.31 -15.76
CA GLU A 705 -1.62 -11.95 -15.26
C GLU A 705 -1.41 -11.01 -16.46
N LYS A 706 -2.05 -9.84 -16.45
CA LYS A 706 -1.85 -8.86 -17.53
C LYS A 706 -0.36 -8.52 -17.63
N PRO A 707 0.26 -8.60 -18.83
CA PRO A 707 1.68 -8.32 -19.00
C PRO A 707 2.01 -6.89 -18.54
N ARG A 708 3.12 -6.72 -17.80
CA ARG A 708 3.65 -5.40 -17.42
C ARG A 708 4.30 -4.70 -18.63
N SER A 709 4.42 -3.37 -18.58
CA SER A 709 4.95 -2.56 -19.70
C SER A 709 6.42 -2.86 -20.05
N ASP A 710 7.19 -3.39 -19.12
CA ASP A 710 8.56 -3.89 -19.32
C ASP A 710 8.61 -5.16 -20.18
N ALA A 711 7.59 -6.01 -20.13
CA ALA A 711 7.46 -7.19 -21.00
C ALA A 711 7.40 -6.81 -22.49
N TRP A 712 6.82 -5.63 -22.81
CA TRP A 712 6.81 -5.08 -24.16
C TRP A 712 8.23 -4.77 -24.64
N ILE A 713 8.99 -4.04 -23.82
CA ILE A 713 10.37 -3.66 -24.13
C ILE A 713 11.25 -4.91 -24.24
N GLU A 714 11.11 -5.85 -23.31
CA GLU A 714 11.88 -7.09 -23.29
C GLU A 714 11.63 -7.94 -24.54
N ALA A 715 10.38 -8.10 -24.97
CA ALA A 715 10.06 -8.85 -26.18
C ALA A 715 10.75 -8.25 -27.41
N MET A 716 10.77 -6.92 -27.54
CA MET A 716 11.43 -6.23 -28.64
C MET A 716 12.95 -6.34 -28.55
N GLU A 717 13.54 -6.22 -27.36
CA GLU A 717 14.98 -6.38 -27.16
C GLU A 717 15.47 -7.80 -27.45
N ARG A 718 14.71 -8.81 -27.04
CA ARG A 718 14.98 -10.23 -27.37
C ARG A 718 14.94 -10.44 -28.88
N PHE A 719 13.89 -9.97 -29.55
CA PHE A 719 13.77 -10.10 -31.01
C PHE A 719 14.89 -9.38 -31.77
N ARG A 720 15.22 -8.15 -31.37
CA ARG A 720 16.40 -7.42 -31.87
C ARG A 720 17.68 -8.22 -31.66
N GLY A 721 17.87 -8.83 -30.49
CA GLY A 721 19.00 -9.69 -30.18
C GLY A 721 19.11 -10.89 -31.13
N SER A 722 17.98 -11.53 -31.46
CA SER A 722 17.92 -12.62 -32.44
C SER A 722 18.35 -12.15 -33.84
N LEU A 723 17.91 -10.96 -34.27
CA LEU A 723 18.31 -10.37 -35.55
C LEU A 723 19.80 -9.96 -35.58
N ILE A 724 20.36 -9.44 -34.49
CA ILE A 724 21.80 -9.16 -34.38
C ILE A 724 22.60 -10.44 -34.62
N ARG A 725 22.20 -11.56 -34.02
CA ARG A 725 22.85 -12.87 -34.24
C ARG A 725 22.79 -13.33 -35.70
N MET A 726 21.74 -12.96 -36.45
CA MET A 726 21.65 -13.24 -37.89
C MET A 726 22.62 -12.35 -38.70
N HIS A 727 22.76 -11.08 -38.32
CA HIS A 727 23.74 -10.16 -38.91
C HIS A 727 25.18 -10.60 -38.64
N ASP A 728 25.51 -11.00 -37.41
CA ASP A 728 26.86 -11.48 -37.05
C ASP A 728 27.29 -12.73 -37.82
N LYS A 729 26.31 -13.54 -38.26
CA LYS A 729 26.52 -14.70 -39.14
C LYS A 729 26.55 -14.34 -40.64
N ASN A 730 26.59 -13.06 -40.99
CA ASN A 730 26.54 -12.54 -42.36
C ASN A 730 25.34 -13.03 -43.18
N MET A 731 24.21 -13.31 -42.53
CA MET A 731 23.00 -13.79 -43.23
C MET A 731 22.18 -12.66 -43.85
N LEU A 732 22.29 -11.45 -43.30
CA LEU A 732 21.52 -10.26 -43.68
C LEU A 732 22.47 -9.17 -44.21
N THR A 733 23.15 -9.47 -45.31
CA THR A 733 24.10 -8.54 -45.95
C THR A 733 23.41 -7.62 -46.95
N ASN A 734 23.87 -6.36 -47.05
CA ASN A 734 23.36 -5.35 -47.99
C ASN A 734 21.86 -5.04 -47.86
N THR A 735 21.27 -5.26 -46.68
CA THR A 735 19.86 -4.93 -46.43
C THR A 735 19.64 -3.42 -46.48
N LYS A 736 18.70 -3.01 -47.33
CA LYS A 736 18.30 -1.60 -47.49
C LYS A 736 17.72 -1.06 -46.19
N ARG A 737 18.18 0.12 -45.78
CA ARG A 737 17.73 0.80 -44.55
C ARG A 737 16.62 1.79 -44.85
N PHE A 738 15.86 2.12 -43.82
CA PHE A 738 14.84 3.18 -43.87
C PHE A 738 15.38 4.45 -43.25
N LYS A 739 14.91 5.59 -43.77
CA LYS A 739 15.23 6.90 -43.21
C LYS A 739 14.16 7.35 -42.23
N VAL A 740 14.54 7.52 -40.97
CA VAL A 740 13.66 8.02 -39.91
C VAL A 740 14.10 9.45 -39.56
N ALA A 741 13.24 10.43 -39.86
CA ALA A 741 13.44 11.80 -39.44
C ALA A 741 12.87 12.00 -38.03
N LEU A 742 13.73 12.36 -37.08
CA LEU A 742 13.35 12.74 -35.72
C LEU A 742 13.34 14.27 -35.63
N LEU A 743 12.16 14.86 -35.48
CA LEU A 743 11.98 16.29 -35.32
C LEU A 743 11.84 16.59 -33.83
N ASP A 744 12.93 17.02 -33.20
CA ASP A 744 12.99 17.30 -31.76
C ASP A 744 14.09 18.33 -31.47
N ASP A 745 14.53 18.47 -30.23
CA ASP A 745 15.44 19.53 -29.79
C ASP A 745 16.93 19.25 -30.03
N GLY A 746 17.26 18.27 -30.87
CA GLY A 746 18.62 17.83 -31.20
C GLY A 746 19.00 16.48 -30.57
N ASN A 747 20.22 16.01 -30.82
CA ASN A 747 20.71 14.73 -30.31
C ASN A 747 22.19 14.85 -29.89
N ASP A 748 22.48 14.61 -28.63
CA ASP A 748 23.85 14.58 -28.11
C ASP A 748 24.55 13.30 -28.58
N LEU A 749 25.40 13.41 -29.60
CA LEU A 749 26.05 12.25 -30.22
C LEU A 749 26.90 11.41 -29.24
N GLN A 750 27.36 11.99 -28.13
CA GLN A 750 28.08 11.26 -27.09
C GLN A 750 27.15 10.35 -26.27
N ASP A 751 25.89 10.75 -26.12
CA ASP A 751 24.87 10.02 -25.37
C ASP A 751 23.94 9.20 -26.29
N PHE A 752 24.17 9.21 -27.61
CA PHE A 752 23.47 8.36 -28.57
C PHE A 752 24.07 6.95 -28.58
N ASN A 753 23.25 5.94 -28.29
CA ASN A 753 23.64 4.53 -28.30
C ASN A 753 23.94 4.10 -29.74
N THR A 754 25.20 4.25 -30.15
CA THR A 754 25.68 3.73 -31.42
C THR A 754 25.81 2.22 -31.34
N TYR A 755 24.71 1.50 -31.54
CA TYR A 755 24.81 0.15 -32.07
C TYR A 755 25.73 0.20 -33.29
N ARG A 756 26.56 -0.83 -33.49
CA ARG A 756 27.61 -0.89 -34.55
C ARG A 756 27.11 -0.56 -35.97
N PHE A 757 25.80 -0.51 -36.16
CA PHE A 757 25.09 -0.34 -37.40
C PHE A 757 24.30 0.97 -37.52
N ALA A 758 24.05 1.75 -36.48
CA ALA A 758 23.22 2.96 -36.58
C ALA A 758 23.97 4.12 -37.27
N GLN A 759 23.34 4.78 -38.25
CA GLN A 759 23.87 6.00 -38.88
C GLN A 759 23.04 7.21 -38.44
N CYS A 760 23.69 8.28 -38.01
CA CYS A 760 23.03 9.49 -37.54
C CYS A 760 23.56 10.71 -38.31
N THR A 761 22.66 11.45 -38.94
CA THR A 761 22.92 12.74 -39.62
C THR A 761 21.86 13.76 -39.19
N GLY A 762 22.00 15.02 -39.56
CA GLY A 762 20.99 16.00 -39.19
C GLY A 762 21.21 17.42 -39.70
N VAL A 763 20.30 18.30 -39.31
CA VAL A 763 20.28 19.74 -39.62
C VAL A 763 19.53 20.49 -38.52
N SER A 764 19.81 21.78 -38.34
CA SER A 764 19.16 22.62 -37.33
C SER A 764 18.40 23.77 -37.96
N TYR A 765 17.20 24.04 -37.44
CA TYR A 765 16.31 25.13 -37.82
C TYR A 765 16.01 26.07 -36.64
N CYS A 766 16.92 26.16 -35.66
CA CYS A 766 16.90 27.17 -34.60
C CYS A 766 17.43 28.53 -35.12
N SER A 767 16.83 29.64 -34.69
CA SER A 767 17.23 31.00 -35.12
C SER A 767 18.71 31.34 -34.81
N SER A 768 19.30 32.13 -35.70
CA SER A 768 20.75 32.36 -35.89
C SER A 768 21.38 33.50 -35.07
N ASP A 769 20.88 33.81 -33.87
CA ASP A 769 21.43 34.95 -33.06
C ASP A 769 22.73 34.61 -32.30
N ILE A 770 23.23 33.38 -32.43
CA ILE A 770 24.48 32.93 -31.81
C ILE A 770 25.55 32.81 -32.89
N SER A 771 26.67 33.50 -32.67
CA SER A 771 27.81 33.62 -33.60
C SER A 771 28.50 32.31 -34.03
N ASN A 772 28.02 31.14 -33.60
CA ASN A 772 28.53 29.80 -33.97
C ASN A 772 27.45 28.80 -34.41
N GLY A 773 26.18 29.21 -34.57
CA GLY A 773 25.07 28.32 -34.90
C GLY A 773 24.68 27.37 -33.76
N ASP A 774 23.42 26.93 -33.72
CA ASP A 774 22.94 25.92 -32.77
C ASP A 774 22.88 24.55 -33.48
N PRO A 775 23.87 23.66 -33.30
CA PRO A 775 23.98 22.45 -34.10
C PRO A 775 22.99 21.35 -33.70
N TRP A 776 22.62 20.51 -34.66
CA TRP A 776 21.70 19.39 -34.43
C TRP A 776 22.30 18.27 -33.56
N TRP A 777 23.64 18.13 -33.56
CA TRP A 777 24.37 17.14 -32.76
C TRP A 777 24.56 17.53 -31.29
N LYS A 778 23.83 18.56 -30.84
CA LYS A 778 23.72 18.98 -29.46
C LYS A 778 22.24 19.18 -29.14
N SER A 779 21.71 18.37 -28.23
CA SER A 779 20.32 18.56 -27.78
C SER A 779 20.22 19.81 -26.91
N THR A 780 19.05 20.45 -26.94
CA THR A 780 18.79 21.65 -26.13
C THR A 780 18.53 21.27 -24.67
N ASN A 781 17.69 20.25 -24.43
CA ASN A 781 17.31 19.80 -23.10
C ASN A 781 17.56 18.29 -22.87
N GLY A 782 18.19 17.61 -23.81
CA GLY A 782 18.40 16.16 -23.80
C GLY A 782 17.23 15.32 -24.31
N HIS A 783 16.06 15.93 -24.59
CA HIS A 783 14.84 15.20 -24.94
C HIS A 783 14.96 14.42 -26.25
N GLY A 784 15.44 15.06 -27.32
CA GLY A 784 15.65 14.41 -28.60
C GLY A 784 16.71 13.30 -28.53
N SER A 785 17.70 13.41 -27.63
CA SER A 785 18.66 12.33 -27.35
C SER A 785 17.97 11.08 -26.78
N VAL A 786 16.99 11.27 -25.88
CA VAL A 786 16.17 10.16 -25.35
C VAL A 786 15.33 9.53 -26.47
N MET A 787 14.64 10.35 -27.28
CA MET A 787 13.80 9.85 -28.38
C MET A 787 14.60 9.06 -29.41
N ALA A 788 15.77 9.58 -29.81
CA ALA A 788 16.69 8.91 -30.72
C ALA A 788 17.10 7.53 -30.19
N ASN A 789 17.42 7.44 -28.90
CA ASN A 789 17.78 6.20 -28.24
C ASN A 789 16.60 5.21 -28.17
N MET A 790 15.37 5.67 -27.90
CA MET A 790 14.19 4.80 -27.88
C MET A 790 13.84 4.23 -29.25
N ILE A 791 13.99 5.01 -30.33
CA ILE A 791 13.86 4.49 -31.70
C ILE A 791 14.92 3.41 -31.96
N SER A 792 16.19 3.72 -31.65
CA SER A 792 17.32 2.82 -31.88
C SER A 792 17.26 1.54 -31.04
N ARG A 793 16.68 1.65 -29.84
CA ARG A 793 16.45 0.52 -28.95
C ARG A 793 15.58 -0.56 -29.60
N ILE A 794 14.60 -0.19 -30.41
CA ILE A 794 13.74 -1.16 -31.08
C ILE A 794 14.33 -1.62 -32.40
N ASN A 795 14.81 -0.68 -33.22
CA ASN A 795 15.45 -1.00 -34.49
C ASN A 795 16.77 -0.24 -34.62
N PRO A 796 17.94 -0.90 -34.62
CA PRO A 796 19.22 -0.23 -34.88
C PRO A 796 19.59 -0.13 -36.37
N TRP A 797 18.82 -0.74 -37.29
CA TRP A 797 19.15 -0.83 -38.74
C TRP A 797 18.43 0.20 -39.60
N PHE A 798 18.53 1.46 -39.22
CA PHE A 798 17.94 2.59 -39.92
C PHE A 798 18.95 3.72 -40.09
N GLU A 799 18.60 4.69 -40.93
CA GLU A 799 19.29 5.97 -41.06
C GLU A 799 18.50 7.01 -40.26
N LEU A 800 19.07 7.45 -39.13
CA LEU A 800 18.48 8.49 -38.30
C LEU A 800 18.85 9.87 -38.87
N GLU A 801 17.84 10.69 -39.13
CA GLU A 801 18.00 12.08 -39.50
C GLU A 801 17.41 12.99 -38.42
N VAL A 802 18.27 13.61 -37.62
CA VAL A 802 17.85 14.51 -36.52
C VAL A 802 17.67 15.92 -37.08
N ILE A 803 16.44 16.42 -37.02
CA ILE A 803 16.10 17.76 -37.47
C ILE A 803 15.75 18.59 -36.24
N LYS A 804 16.70 19.43 -35.83
CA LYS A 804 16.58 20.22 -34.60
C LYS A 804 15.58 21.37 -34.78
N ILE A 805 14.54 21.37 -33.95
CA ILE A 805 13.49 22.39 -33.91
C ILE A 805 13.71 23.36 -32.75
N GLN A 806 13.32 24.61 -32.96
CA GLN A 806 13.38 25.63 -31.94
C GLN A 806 12.32 25.37 -30.86
N SER A 807 12.79 25.14 -29.63
CA SER A 807 11.97 24.95 -28.44
C SER A 807 12.41 25.90 -27.32
N SER A 808 11.48 26.30 -26.46
CA SER A 808 11.73 27.11 -25.27
C SER A 808 11.04 26.51 -24.04
N PRO A 809 11.56 26.71 -22.82
CA PRO A 809 10.87 26.30 -21.61
C PRO A 809 9.48 26.93 -21.53
N SER A 810 8.47 26.13 -21.20
CA SER A 810 7.10 26.58 -21.03
C SER A 810 6.77 26.78 -19.56
N TYR A 811 6.75 28.04 -19.12
CA TYR A 811 6.46 28.42 -17.72
C TYR A 811 5.00 28.22 -17.28
N ILE A 812 4.11 27.86 -18.23
CA ILE A 812 2.66 27.74 -18.00
C ILE A 812 2.26 26.30 -17.66
N HIS A 813 3.05 25.30 -18.06
CA HIS A 813 2.65 23.88 -18.08
C HIS A 813 3.47 22.99 -17.13
N GLY A 814 4.13 23.58 -16.12
CA GLY A 814 4.93 22.86 -15.12
C GLY A 814 6.39 22.64 -15.50
N ASP A 815 7.15 22.00 -14.61
CA ASP A 815 8.59 21.77 -14.77
C ASP A 815 8.86 20.78 -15.91
N GLY A 816 9.73 21.12 -16.86
CA GLY A 816 10.06 20.30 -18.05
C GLY A 816 9.16 20.46 -19.28
N ALA A 817 8.06 21.22 -19.22
CA ALA A 817 7.20 21.48 -20.38
C ALA A 817 7.88 22.38 -21.42
N ARG A 818 7.63 22.13 -22.72
CA ARG A 818 8.30 22.84 -23.83
C ARG A 818 7.29 23.51 -24.76
N SER A 819 7.59 24.74 -25.16
CA SER A 819 6.88 25.44 -26.23
C SER A 819 7.68 25.35 -27.53
N ILE A 820 7.06 24.82 -28.58
CA ILE A 820 7.68 24.61 -29.90
C ILE A 820 7.30 25.74 -30.85
N SER A 821 8.29 26.27 -31.59
CA SER A 821 8.04 27.26 -32.64
C SER A 821 7.29 26.63 -33.83
N PRO A 822 6.09 27.11 -34.21
CA PRO A 822 5.37 26.60 -35.38
C PRO A 822 6.15 26.76 -36.69
N ARG A 823 6.91 27.87 -36.82
CA ARG A 823 7.74 28.12 -37.99
C ARG A 823 8.87 27.11 -38.14
N SER A 824 9.63 26.90 -37.07
CA SER A 824 10.75 25.95 -37.05
C SER A 824 10.25 24.51 -37.28
N ALA A 825 9.09 24.16 -36.71
CA ALA A 825 8.43 22.88 -36.96
C ALA A 825 8.01 22.72 -38.44
N ALA A 826 7.45 23.76 -39.08
CA ALA A 826 7.10 23.73 -40.49
C ALA A 826 8.33 23.52 -41.39
N ASP A 827 9.40 24.27 -41.15
CA ASP A 827 10.66 24.16 -41.88
C ASP A 827 11.29 22.77 -41.68
N ALA A 828 11.20 22.21 -40.48
CA ALA A 828 11.69 20.88 -40.16
C ALA A 828 10.90 19.76 -40.86
N ILE A 829 9.57 19.86 -40.93
CA ILE A 829 8.73 18.91 -41.68
C ILE A 829 9.08 18.97 -43.17
N ASN A 830 9.19 20.15 -43.75
CA ASN A 830 9.60 20.33 -45.14
C ASN A 830 11.00 19.76 -45.42
N ALA A 831 11.93 19.94 -44.48
CA ALA A 831 13.27 19.36 -44.57
C ALA A 831 13.23 17.83 -44.61
N ALA A 832 12.46 17.19 -43.72
CA ALA A 832 12.28 15.74 -43.73
C ALA A 832 11.69 15.23 -45.05
N VAL A 833 10.73 15.98 -45.61
CA VAL A 833 10.12 15.69 -46.92
C VAL A 833 11.14 15.73 -48.04
N VAL A 834 11.94 16.81 -48.12
CA VAL A 834 12.98 17.00 -49.15
C VAL A 834 14.10 15.97 -49.03
N ARG A 835 14.48 15.62 -47.80
CA ARG A 835 15.53 14.64 -47.50
C ARG A 835 15.07 13.18 -47.69
N GLY A 836 13.79 12.99 -48.04
CA GLY A 836 13.24 11.69 -48.40
C GLY A 836 13.04 10.77 -47.22
N ALA A 837 12.63 11.32 -46.06
CA ALA A 837 12.29 10.51 -44.89
C ALA A 837 11.13 9.56 -45.19
N ASP A 838 11.28 8.31 -44.76
CA ASP A 838 10.26 7.26 -44.87
C ASP A 838 9.30 7.30 -43.67
N ILE A 839 9.81 7.68 -42.49
CA ILE A 839 9.06 7.93 -41.26
C ILE A 839 9.45 9.31 -40.71
N ILE A 840 8.46 10.12 -40.34
CA ILE A 840 8.65 11.38 -39.62
C ILE A 840 8.08 11.20 -38.21
N SER A 841 8.94 11.26 -37.20
CA SER A 841 8.60 11.14 -35.78
C SER A 841 8.61 12.52 -35.12
N MET A 842 7.47 12.91 -34.54
CA MET A 842 7.24 14.21 -33.91
C MET A 842 6.80 14.02 -32.45
N SER A 843 7.76 14.05 -31.53
CA SER A 843 7.52 13.87 -30.08
C SER A 843 7.21 15.20 -29.37
N TRP A 844 6.28 15.94 -29.95
CA TRP A 844 5.84 17.25 -29.45
C TRP A 844 4.46 17.59 -30.00
N THR A 845 3.79 18.53 -29.34
CA THR A 845 2.51 19.08 -29.78
C THR A 845 2.53 20.60 -29.77
N ILE A 846 1.73 21.22 -30.65
CA ILE A 846 1.49 22.67 -30.67
C ILE A 846 -0.03 22.88 -30.59
N THR A 847 -0.48 23.57 -29.55
CA THR A 847 -1.91 23.88 -29.36
C THR A 847 -2.36 24.98 -30.31
N ASP A 848 -3.56 24.85 -30.87
CA ASP A 848 -4.20 25.93 -31.63
C ASP A 848 -4.52 27.13 -30.73
N VAL A 849 -3.94 28.29 -31.05
CA VAL A 849 -4.10 29.55 -30.31
C VAL A 849 -5.54 30.07 -30.39
N GLY A 850 -6.26 29.79 -31.48
CA GLY A 850 -7.68 30.15 -31.64
C GLY A 850 -8.58 29.43 -30.63
N PHE A 851 -8.29 28.14 -30.36
CA PHE A 851 -8.98 27.35 -29.34
C PHE A 851 -8.56 27.74 -27.92
N ARG A 852 -7.26 28.01 -27.69
CA ARG A 852 -6.77 28.53 -26.39
C ARG A 852 -7.49 29.82 -26.01
N MET A 853 -7.72 30.72 -26.97
CA MET A 853 -8.42 31.96 -26.71
C MET A 853 -9.93 31.77 -26.50
N SER A 854 -10.57 30.78 -27.10
CA SER A 854 -11.98 30.46 -26.83
C SER A 854 -12.22 29.72 -25.51
N VAL A 855 -11.22 29.01 -24.98
CA VAL A 855 -11.32 28.30 -23.69
C VAL A 855 -10.94 29.22 -22.52
N LEU A 856 -10.09 30.22 -22.73
CA LEU A 856 -9.63 31.17 -21.71
C LEU A 856 -10.42 32.50 -21.68
N SER A 857 -11.38 32.72 -22.58
CA SER A 857 -12.05 34.03 -22.74
C SER A 857 -13.05 34.41 -21.65
N ASP A 858 -13.32 33.57 -20.64
CA ASP A 858 -14.14 34.02 -19.50
C ASP A 858 -13.30 34.52 -18.31
N SER A 859 -11.97 34.48 -18.34
CA SER A 859 -11.16 34.93 -17.18
C SER A 859 -9.68 35.27 -17.45
N ALA A 860 -9.37 36.04 -18.50
CA ALA A 860 -8.05 36.67 -18.60
C ALA A 860 -8.14 38.13 -19.04
N SER A 861 -7.79 39.04 -18.13
CA SER A 861 -7.58 40.46 -18.42
C SER A 861 -6.42 40.64 -19.40
N ASN A 862 -6.65 41.45 -20.44
CA ASN A 862 -5.64 41.91 -21.40
C ASN A 862 -4.40 42.47 -20.70
N VAL A 863 -3.32 41.71 -20.68
CA VAL A 863 -1.97 42.20 -20.45
C VAL A 863 -1.06 41.64 -21.55
N ASP A 864 -1.20 42.18 -22.75
CA ASP A 864 -0.06 42.58 -23.56
C ASP A 864 -0.51 43.38 -24.79
N GLY A 865 0.05 44.57 -24.95
CA GLY A 865 -0.21 45.45 -26.08
C GLY A 865 0.43 44.95 -27.38
N ASP A 866 -0.25 45.22 -28.48
CA ASP A 866 0.31 45.37 -29.84
C ASP A 866 1.30 44.31 -30.36
N LYS A 867 1.00 43.02 -30.18
CA LYS A 867 1.54 41.95 -31.05
C LYS A 867 0.45 41.24 -31.84
N ARG A 868 -0.14 41.92 -32.81
CA ARG A 868 -0.89 41.25 -33.90
C ARG A 868 0.09 40.80 -35.00
N ARG A 869 -0.03 39.52 -35.42
CA ARG A 869 0.28 38.95 -36.77
C ARG A 869 1.58 38.16 -37.07
N ALA A 870 2.28 37.56 -36.08
CA ALA A 870 3.32 36.55 -36.38
C ALA A 870 2.80 35.09 -36.28
N ASP A 871 2.09 34.74 -35.20
CA ASP A 871 1.70 33.34 -34.91
C ASP A 871 0.71 32.71 -35.90
N GLU A 872 -0.26 33.45 -36.45
CA GLU A 872 -1.21 32.89 -37.43
C GLU A 872 -0.56 32.51 -38.76
N ASN A 873 0.43 33.27 -39.21
CA ASN A 873 1.13 32.99 -40.47
C ASN A 873 2.05 31.78 -40.30
N ASP A 874 2.71 31.65 -39.16
CA ASP A 874 3.57 30.51 -38.86
C ASP A 874 2.77 29.22 -38.63
N LEU A 875 1.58 29.31 -38.03
CA LEU A 875 0.64 28.18 -37.96
C LEU A 875 0.15 27.76 -39.35
N LYS A 876 -0.16 28.70 -40.25
CA LYS A 876 -0.52 28.36 -41.65
C LYS A 876 0.62 27.68 -42.40
N LEU A 877 1.86 28.08 -42.15
CA LEU A 877 3.04 27.41 -42.71
C LEU A 877 3.17 25.98 -42.18
N LEU A 878 2.92 25.78 -40.89
CA LEU A 878 2.90 24.45 -40.28
C LEU A 878 1.82 23.56 -40.90
N GLN A 879 0.60 24.09 -41.05
CA GLN A 879 -0.50 23.39 -41.71
C GLN A 879 -0.15 22.98 -43.15
N GLY A 880 0.39 23.91 -43.94
CA GLY A 880 0.83 23.63 -45.31
C GLY A 880 1.95 22.58 -45.38
N ALA A 881 2.91 22.63 -44.45
CA ALA A 881 3.98 21.63 -44.37
C ALA A 881 3.44 20.24 -44.03
N ILE A 882 2.46 20.13 -43.12
CA ILE A 882 1.78 18.87 -42.79
C ILE A 882 1.01 18.34 -44.00
N ASP A 883 0.25 19.20 -44.68
CA ASP A 883 -0.50 18.84 -45.90
C ASP A 883 0.43 18.30 -47.00
N ASP A 884 1.59 18.92 -47.18
CA ASP A 884 2.62 18.46 -48.12
C ASP A 884 3.27 17.15 -47.68
N ALA A 885 3.48 16.97 -46.38
CA ALA A 885 4.08 15.76 -45.82
C ALA A 885 3.20 14.52 -45.98
N VAL A 886 1.87 14.66 -45.90
CA VAL A 886 0.90 13.55 -46.08
C VAL A 886 0.57 13.23 -47.54
N LYS A 887 1.03 14.03 -48.52
CA LYS A 887 0.70 13.82 -49.93
C LYS A 887 1.28 12.53 -50.50
N GLY A 888 0.41 11.74 -51.12
CA GLY A 888 0.76 10.60 -51.97
C GLY A 888 1.31 9.38 -51.22
N ASP A 889 1.05 9.25 -49.91
CA ASP A 889 1.42 8.10 -49.07
C ASP A 889 2.90 7.70 -49.16
N LYS A 890 3.78 8.67 -49.42
CA LYS A 890 5.22 8.43 -49.62
C LYS A 890 5.98 8.19 -48.32
N ARG A 891 5.37 8.49 -47.17
CA ARG A 891 5.98 8.46 -45.84
C ARG A 891 4.92 8.36 -44.74
N LEU A 892 5.33 7.81 -43.60
CA LEU A 892 4.51 7.66 -42.42
C LEU A 892 4.77 8.80 -41.43
N LEU A 893 3.72 9.47 -40.97
CA LEU A 893 3.81 10.49 -39.92
C LEU A 893 3.32 9.90 -38.59
N ILE A 894 4.12 10.07 -37.54
CA ILE A 894 3.80 9.61 -36.19
C ILE A 894 4.02 10.77 -35.23
N CYS A 895 3.03 11.07 -34.38
CA CYS A 895 3.11 12.17 -33.42
C CYS A 895 2.62 11.75 -32.04
N SER A 896 3.09 12.49 -31.03
CA SER A 896 2.69 12.28 -29.64
C SER A 896 1.28 12.81 -29.35
N ALA A 897 0.66 12.25 -28.32
CA ALA A 897 -0.47 12.87 -27.68
C ALA A 897 -0.06 14.19 -26.99
N ALA A 898 -1.05 15.00 -26.62
CA ALA A 898 -0.82 16.10 -25.71
C ALA A 898 -0.88 15.53 -24.28
N ASP A 899 0.17 15.72 -23.50
CA ASP A 899 0.27 15.23 -22.11
C ASP A 899 -0.34 16.23 -21.10
N ASP A 900 -1.21 17.16 -21.55
CA ASP A 900 -1.86 18.18 -20.71
C ASP A 900 -3.37 17.88 -20.57
N VAL A 901 -3.75 17.43 -19.37
CA VAL A 901 -5.13 17.06 -19.01
C VAL A 901 -6.10 18.25 -19.06
N ARG A 902 -5.61 19.50 -19.01
CA ARG A 902 -6.46 20.71 -18.98
C ARG A 902 -6.99 21.13 -20.34
N LEU A 903 -6.35 20.68 -21.41
CA LEU A 903 -6.75 20.95 -22.78
C LEU A 903 -7.19 19.59 -23.34
N ASN A 904 -8.49 19.28 -23.37
CA ASN A 904 -9.00 18.08 -24.06
C ASN A 904 -8.27 17.94 -25.41
N GLY A 905 -7.27 17.06 -25.48
CA GLY A 905 -6.10 17.18 -26.35
C GLY A 905 -6.37 17.06 -27.85
N ASP A 906 -7.61 17.12 -28.28
CA ASP A 906 -8.07 16.87 -29.64
C ASP A 906 -7.68 17.98 -30.62
N ASN A 907 -7.34 19.19 -30.12
CA ASN A 907 -7.01 20.37 -30.93
C ASN A 907 -5.51 20.74 -30.91
N THR A 908 -4.64 19.76 -31.17
CA THR A 908 -3.18 19.98 -31.25
C THR A 908 -2.58 19.53 -32.58
N PHE A 909 -1.73 20.38 -33.15
CA PHE A 909 -0.87 20.03 -34.27
C PHE A 909 0.26 19.09 -33.82
N PRO A 910 0.73 18.18 -34.69
CA PRO A 910 0.35 18.05 -36.10
C PRO A 910 -0.93 17.24 -36.34
N TYR A 911 -1.44 16.49 -35.35
CA TYR A 911 -2.54 15.54 -35.54
C TYR A 911 -3.82 16.17 -36.09
N SER A 912 -4.27 17.30 -35.53
CA SER A 912 -5.54 17.94 -35.90
C SER A 912 -5.62 18.37 -37.37
N GLN A 913 -4.48 18.59 -38.03
CA GLN A 913 -4.44 18.97 -39.44
C GLN A 913 -4.74 17.79 -40.39
N ALA A 914 -4.33 16.57 -40.02
CA ALA A 914 -4.49 15.40 -40.86
C ALA A 914 -4.73 14.10 -40.05
N PRO A 915 -5.82 14.03 -39.25
CA PRO A 915 -6.05 12.93 -38.30
C PRO A 915 -6.18 11.55 -38.97
N GLU A 916 -6.65 11.51 -40.22
CA GLU A 916 -6.80 10.28 -41.02
C GLU A 916 -5.50 9.83 -41.73
N ARG A 917 -4.41 10.55 -41.52
CA ARG A 917 -3.11 10.33 -42.18
C ARG A 917 -1.92 10.32 -41.21
N ILE A 918 -2.14 10.58 -39.92
CA ILE A 918 -1.09 10.65 -38.89
C ILE A 918 -1.41 9.66 -37.78
N LEU A 919 -0.45 8.82 -37.40
CA LEU A 919 -0.57 7.96 -36.22
C LEU A 919 -0.35 8.81 -34.97
N ARG A 920 -1.39 8.98 -34.16
CA ARG A 920 -1.30 9.62 -32.84
C ARG A 920 -1.07 8.58 -31.76
N ILE A 921 0.01 8.71 -31.00
CA ILE A 921 0.44 7.71 -30.03
C ILE A 921 0.26 8.23 -28.62
N GLY A 922 -0.47 7.47 -27.79
CA GLY A 922 -0.59 7.68 -26.36
C GLY A 922 0.29 6.72 -25.57
N SER A 923 0.38 6.93 -24.26
CA SER A 923 1.16 6.10 -23.35
C SER A 923 0.33 5.02 -22.66
N THR A 924 0.96 3.92 -22.30
CA THR A 924 0.41 2.95 -21.35
C THR A 924 1.04 3.13 -19.97
N GLY A 925 0.26 2.87 -18.92
CA GLY A 925 0.74 2.70 -17.55
C GLY A 925 1.53 1.40 -17.34
N PRO A 926 2.06 1.17 -16.12
CA PRO A 926 2.93 0.05 -15.79
C PRO A 926 2.32 -1.35 -16.00
N GLN A 927 0.99 -1.47 -15.94
CA GLN A 927 0.25 -2.71 -16.16
C GLN A 927 -0.41 -2.78 -17.56
N VAL A 928 0.12 -2.00 -18.52
CA VAL A 928 -0.38 -1.97 -19.90
C VAL A 928 -1.87 -1.58 -19.97
N ASN A 929 -2.26 -0.59 -19.16
CA ASN A 929 -3.53 0.12 -19.24
C ASN A 929 -3.33 1.47 -19.95
N ARG A 930 -4.37 2.04 -20.57
CA ARG A 930 -4.30 3.39 -21.18
C ARG A 930 -3.91 4.42 -20.13
N ASP A 931 -2.94 5.27 -20.45
CA ASP A 931 -2.63 6.45 -19.66
C ASP A 931 -3.69 7.53 -19.91
N LEU A 932 -4.42 7.91 -18.86
CA LEU A 932 -5.47 8.93 -18.92
C LEU A 932 -4.89 10.34 -19.19
N GLY A 933 -3.58 10.54 -18.99
CA GLY A 933 -2.87 11.77 -19.33
C GLY A 933 -2.66 12.00 -20.83
N SER A 934 -2.82 10.97 -21.67
CA SER A 934 -2.58 11.02 -23.12
C SER A 934 -3.76 11.57 -23.95
N GLY A 935 -4.72 12.30 -23.37
CA GLY A 935 -5.88 12.88 -24.07
C GLY A 935 -7.04 11.90 -24.33
N SER A 936 -8.03 12.32 -25.13
CA SER A 936 -9.27 11.55 -25.29
C SER A 936 -9.03 10.23 -26.04
N GLY A 937 -9.60 9.13 -25.54
CA GLY A 937 -9.44 7.81 -26.15
C GLY A 937 -9.90 7.71 -27.60
N GLY A 938 -10.71 8.67 -28.08
CA GLY A 938 -11.17 8.78 -29.46
C GLY A 938 -10.09 9.24 -30.44
N SER A 939 -9.22 10.19 -30.04
CA SER A 939 -8.20 10.77 -30.93
C SER A 939 -6.86 10.03 -30.94
N ILE A 940 -6.67 9.08 -30.01
CA ILE A 940 -5.48 8.22 -29.98
C ILE A 940 -5.61 7.05 -30.95
N THR A 941 -4.57 6.84 -31.76
CA THR A 941 -4.50 5.72 -32.70
C THR A 941 -4.04 4.44 -32.03
N TYR A 942 -2.93 4.50 -31.27
CA TYR A 942 -2.41 3.37 -30.49
C TYR A 942 -1.78 3.83 -29.17
N TYR A 943 -1.70 2.93 -28.20
CA TYR A 943 -0.99 3.11 -26.94
C TYR A 943 0.22 2.17 -26.86
N LEU A 944 1.38 2.74 -26.52
CA LEU A 944 2.64 2.03 -26.34
C LEU A 944 3.26 2.43 -24.98
N PRO A 945 4.23 1.66 -24.44
CA PRO A 945 4.91 2.02 -23.20
C PRO A 945 5.41 3.48 -23.22
N GLY A 946 5.04 4.25 -22.20
CA GLY A 946 5.46 5.65 -22.09
C GLY A 946 5.45 6.21 -20.69
N ASN A 947 4.94 5.47 -19.70
CA ASN A 947 5.10 5.80 -18.30
C ASN A 947 6.16 4.88 -17.67
N GLN A 948 7.14 5.50 -17.01
CA GLN A 948 8.26 4.88 -16.31
C GLN A 948 9.12 3.94 -17.19
N VAL A 949 9.42 4.36 -18.42
CA VAL A 949 10.26 3.59 -19.34
C VAL A 949 11.74 3.84 -19.05
N ALA A 950 12.44 2.81 -18.57
CA ALA A 950 13.87 2.90 -18.25
C ALA A 950 14.72 3.19 -19.51
N GLU A 951 15.83 3.91 -19.38
CA GLU A 951 16.84 3.94 -20.44
C GLU A 951 17.46 2.55 -20.71
N ASP A 952 17.88 2.34 -21.97
CA ASP A 952 18.61 1.15 -22.40
C ASP A 952 19.92 0.97 -21.59
N ARG A 953 20.33 -0.29 -21.37
CA ARG A 953 21.49 -0.62 -20.54
C ARG A 953 22.76 -0.13 -21.23
N ARG A 954 23.53 0.73 -20.56
CA ARG A 954 24.84 1.23 -21.01
C ARG A 954 25.95 0.69 -20.10
N PRO A 955 26.54 -0.49 -20.39
CA PRO A 955 27.49 -1.17 -19.49
C PRO A 955 28.76 -0.36 -19.18
N HIS A 956 29.04 0.67 -19.97
CA HIS A 956 30.22 1.53 -19.84
C HIS A 956 29.90 2.93 -19.31
N SER A 957 28.63 3.23 -19.00
CA SER A 957 28.20 4.49 -18.42
C SER A 957 28.22 4.40 -16.90
N ALA A 958 28.83 5.38 -16.24
CA ALA A 958 28.73 5.56 -14.78
C ALA A 958 27.50 6.39 -14.36
N LYS A 959 26.74 6.93 -15.33
CA LYS A 959 25.50 7.68 -15.06
C LYS A 959 24.40 6.72 -14.59
N PRO A 960 23.60 7.06 -13.56
CA PRO A 960 22.45 6.26 -13.14
C PRO A 960 21.44 6.14 -14.27
N VAL A 961 20.63 5.07 -14.27
CA VAL A 961 19.59 4.90 -15.27
C VAL A 961 18.40 5.79 -14.96
N VAL A 962 18.04 6.57 -15.97
CA VAL A 962 16.92 7.51 -15.93
C VAL A 962 15.67 6.80 -16.44
N TYR A 963 14.53 7.08 -15.82
CA TYR A 963 13.22 6.62 -16.27
C TYR A 963 12.48 7.79 -16.90
N HIS A 964 11.87 7.55 -18.06
CA HIS A 964 11.22 8.60 -18.86
C HIS A 964 9.71 8.39 -18.91
N ASN A 965 8.98 9.50 -18.82
CA ASN A 965 7.52 9.57 -18.86
C ASN A 965 7.06 10.41 -20.07
N GLY A 966 5.89 10.08 -20.62
CA GLY A 966 5.18 10.88 -21.61
C GLY A 966 4.98 10.19 -22.96
N SER A 967 3.99 10.66 -23.71
CA SER A 967 3.61 10.11 -25.02
C SER A 967 4.70 10.31 -26.09
N SER A 968 5.65 11.21 -25.85
CA SER A 968 6.90 11.35 -26.59
C SER A 968 7.70 10.04 -26.64
N VAL A 969 7.84 9.36 -25.49
CA VAL A 969 8.56 8.07 -25.40
C VAL A 969 7.82 7.00 -26.21
N SER A 970 6.49 6.92 -26.04
CA SER A 970 5.64 6.00 -26.79
C SER A 970 5.73 6.23 -28.30
N THR A 971 5.80 7.49 -28.72
CA THR A 971 5.95 7.91 -30.13
C THR A 971 7.27 7.44 -30.72
N ALA A 972 8.36 7.58 -29.97
CA ALA A 972 9.68 7.10 -30.37
C ALA A 972 9.71 5.57 -30.49
N LEU A 973 9.10 4.84 -29.54
CA LEU A 973 8.98 3.38 -29.61
C LEU A 973 8.10 2.93 -30.80
N ALA A 974 7.03 3.65 -31.10
CA ALA A 974 6.16 3.38 -32.25
C ALA A 974 6.90 3.59 -33.58
N ALA A 975 7.70 4.65 -33.70
CA ALA A 975 8.56 4.88 -34.86
C ALA A 975 9.63 3.79 -35.00
N GLY A 976 10.22 3.36 -33.88
CA GLY A 976 11.12 2.20 -33.83
C GLY A 976 10.46 0.92 -34.34
N LEU A 977 9.28 0.58 -33.82
CA LEU A 977 8.51 -0.60 -34.24
C LEU A 977 8.12 -0.54 -35.73
N ALA A 978 7.56 0.57 -36.19
CA ALA A 978 7.18 0.76 -37.59
C ALA A 978 8.39 0.57 -38.52
N SER A 979 9.55 1.15 -38.17
CA SER A 979 10.78 0.98 -38.93
C SER A 979 11.28 -0.47 -38.93
N LEU A 980 11.09 -1.21 -37.81
CA LEU A 980 11.50 -2.62 -37.70
C LEU A 980 10.65 -3.52 -38.59
N ILE A 981 9.33 -3.31 -38.62
CA ILE A 981 8.41 -4.07 -39.48
C ILE A 981 8.81 -3.90 -40.94
N MET A 982 9.05 -2.66 -41.36
CA MET A 982 9.55 -2.37 -42.70
C MET A 982 10.92 -3.03 -42.97
N TYR A 983 11.82 -3.01 -41.99
CA TYR A 983 13.14 -3.63 -42.08
C TYR A 983 13.07 -5.15 -42.25
N CYS A 984 12.16 -5.83 -41.54
CA CYS A 984 11.94 -7.27 -41.72
C CYS A 984 11.55 -7.63 -43.16
N CYS A 985 10.77 -6.79 -43.85
CA CYS A 985 10.47 -6.98 -45.28
C CYS A 985 11.74 -6.86 -46.15
N HIS A 986 12.59 -5.86 -45.89
CA HIS A 986 13.87 -5.73 -46.61
C HIS A 986 14.84 -6.88 -46.31
N CYS A 987 14.86 -7.43 -45.08
CA CYS A 987 15.62 -8.62 -44.75
C CYS A 987 15.22 -9.80 -45.66
N LEU A 988 13.92 -10.06 -45.79
CA LEU A 988 13.40 -11.12 -46.66
C LEU A 988 13.75 -10.88 -48.14
N HIS A 989 13.64 -9.64 -48.62
CA HIS A 989 14.05 -9.29 -49.97
C HIS A 989 15.55 -9.54 -50.20
N SER A 990 16.40 -9.13 -49.25
CA SER A 990 17.86 -9.31 -49.33
C SER A 990 18.27 -10.79 -49.29
N CYS A 991 17.49 -11.62 -48.61
CA CYS A 991 17.61 -13.08 -48.60
C CYS A 991 17.02 -13.75 -49.85
N GLN A 992 16.67 -12.99 -50.90
CA GLN A 992 16.09 -13.49 -52.16
C GLN A 992 14.76 -14.23 -51.98
N ALA A 993 13.99 -13.92 -50.92
CA ALA A 993 12.72 -14.61 -50.63
C ALA A 993 11.58 -14.20 -51.58
N GLY A 994 11.71 -13.09 -52.31
CA GLY A 994 10.74 -12.53 -53.25
C GLY A 994 10.90 -11.02 -53.50
N ALA A 995 10.48 -10.51 -54.66
CA ALA A 995 10.48 -9.07 -54.98
C ALA A 995 9.29 -8.33 -54.34
N GLU A 996 8.22 -9.05 -54.03
CA GLU A 996 7.01 -8.57 -53.35
C GLU A 996 7.31 -7.96 -51.98
N TYR A 997 8.35 -8.41 -51.28
CA TYR A 997 8.73 -7.88 -49.97
C TYR A 997 9.29 -6.45 -50.06
N GLU A 998 9.95 -6.07 -51.15
CA GLU A 998 10.38 -4.68 -51.36
C GLU A 998 9.17 -3.76 -51.60
N ASN A 999 8.17 -4.25 -52.33
CA ASN A 999 6.92 -3.52 -52.55
C ASN A 999 6.11 -3.39 -51.25
N CYS A 1000 6.04 -4.45 -50.45
CA CYS A 1000 5.42 -4.43 -49.13
C CYS A 1000 6.07 -3.38 -48.20
N ALA A 1001 7.40 -3.33 -48.16
CA ALA A 1001 8.14 -2.34 -47.39
C ALA A 1001 7.85 -0.89 -47.84
N LYS A 1002 7.64 -0.66 -49.15
CA LYS A 1002 7.21 0.65 -49.68
C LYS A 1002 5.74 0.96 -49.33
N ALA A 1003 4.85 -0.03 -49.44
CA ALA A 1003 3.42 0.11 -49.15
C ALA A 1003 3.15 0.43 -47.68
N LEU A 1004 3.99 -0.06 -46.76
CA LEU A 1004 3.93 0.22 -45.32
C LEU A 1004 4.16 1.71 -44.96
N ARG A 1005 4.61 2.55 -45.90
CA ARG A 1005 4.75 4.00 -45.68
C ARG A 1005 3.39 4.71 -45.60
N SER A 1006 2.32 4.09 -46.09
CA SER A 1006 0.97 4.61 -45.96
C SER A 1006 0.45 4.41 -44.54
N HIS A 1007 -0.20 5.45 -43.99
CA HIS A 1007 -0.92 5.41 -42.72
C HIS A 1007 -1.86 4.19 -42.63
N ALA A 1008 -2.66 3.95 -43.67
CA ALA A 1008 -3.65 2.87 -43.67
C ALA A 1008 -2.99 1.48 -43.61
N ASN A 1009 -1.88 1.29 -44.32
CA ASN A 1009 -1.19 0.01 -44.35
C ASN A 1009 -0.41 -0.26 -43.05
N MET A 1010 0.21 0.77 -42.46
CA MET A 1010 0.85 0.60 -41.15
C MET A 1010 -0.16 0.31 -40.05
N ARG A 1011 -1.35 0.95 -40.08
CA ARG A 1011 -2.45 0.60 -39.16
C ARG A 1011 -2.87 -0.85 -39.28
N LYS A 1012 -2.98 -1.38 -40.50
CA LYS A 1012 -3.25 -2.81 -40.69
C LYS A 1012 -2.15 -3.67 -40.05
N ALA A 1013 -0.88 -3.30 -40.24
CA ALA A 1013 0.23 -4.03 -39.63
C ALA A 1013 0.18 -4.03 -38.10
N PHE A 1014 -0.10 -2.89 -37.48
CA PHE A 1014 -0.25 -2.78 -36.02
C PHE A 1014 -1.48 -3.56 -35.53
N ASN A 1015 -2.61 -3.50 -36.26
CA ASN A 1015 -3.80 -4.29 -35.92
C ASN A 1015 -3.57 -5.80 -36.05
N SER A 1016 -2.74 -6.24 -37.00
CA SER A 1016 -2.37 -7.65 -37.15
C SER A 1016 -1.61 -8.19 -35.93
N ILE A 1017 -0.87 -7.33 -35.21
CA ILE A 1017 -0.21 -7.70 -33.94
C ILE A 1017 -1.27 -8.11 -32.91
N ASN A 1018 -2.37 -7.36 -32.81
CA ASN A 1018 -3.49 -7.67 -31.91
C ASN A 1018 -4.20 -8.98 -32.29
N ARG A 1019 -4.41 -9.22 -33.59
CA ARG A 1019 -5.09 -10.44 -34.08
C ARG A 1019 -4.29 -11.72 -33.83
N TYR A 1020 -2.96 -11.65 -33.81
CA TYR A 1020 -2.11 -12.82 -33.65
C TYR A 1020 -2.22 -13.49 -32.26
N PHE A 1021 -2.66 -12.73 -31.24
CA PHE A 1021 -2.63 -13.17 -29.84
C PHE A 1021 -4.02 -13.27 -29.18
N GLU A 1022 -5.13 -13.13 -29.92
CA GLU A 1022 -6.48 -12.99 -29.36
C GLU A 1022 -6.55 -12.01 -28.17
N TRP A 1023 -5.83 -10.89 -28.24
CA TRP A 1023 -5.86 -9.87 -27.19
C TRP A 1023 -7.23 -9.18 -27.16
N LYS A 1024 -8.04 -9.48 -26.12
CA LYS A 1024 -9.46 -9.07 -26.01
C LYS A 1024 -9.70 -7.81 -25.18
N ASP A 1025 -8.66 -7.27 -24.54
CA ASP A 1025 -8.81 -6.15 -23.60
C ASP A 1025 -8.98 -4.80 -24.31
N ASP A 1026 -8.00 -4.41 -25.12
CA ASP A 1026 -7.99 -3.12 -25.78
C ASP A 1026 -7.25 -3.19 -27.13
N GLU A 1027 -8.02 -3.05 -28.21
CA GLU A 1027 -7.52 -3.13 -29.59
C GLU A 1027 -6.54 -2.01 -29.97
N LYS A 1028 -6.44 -0.94 -29.17
CA LYS A 1028 -5.49 0.17 -29.40
C LYS A 1028 -4.15 -0.06 -28.72
N ILE A 1029 -4.02 -1.05 -27.84
CA ILE A 1029 -2.73 -1.45 -27.27
C ILE A 1029 -2.02 -2.39 -28.25
N VAL A 1030 -0.68 -2.35 -28.33
CA VAL A 1030 0.09 -3.14 -29.30
C VAL A 1030 0.89 -4.24 -28.58
N PRO A 1031 0.36 -5.48 -28.43
CA PRO A 1031 0.94 -6.55 -27.62
C PRO A 1031 2.07 -7.29 -28.36
N VAL A 1032 3.24 -6.65 -28.49
CA VAL A 1032 4.36 -7.20 -29.27
C VAL A 1032 4.93 -8.50 -28.71
N TRP A 1033 4.73 -8.79 -27.42
CA TRP A 1033 5.19 -10.03 -26.78
C TRP A 1033 4.61 -11.30 -27.42
N GLY A 1034 3.45 -11.22 -28.09
CA GLY A 1034 2.93 -12.31 -28.91
C GLY A 1034 3.81 -12.56 -30.15
N PRO A 1035 3.59 -11.84 -31.27
CA PRO A 1035 4.26 -12.16 -32.53
C PRO A 1035 5.79 -11.97 -32.50
N PHE A 1036 6.32 -10.97 -31.80
CA PHE A 1036 7.77 -10.75 -31.76
C PHE A 1036 8.46 -11.62 -30.70
N GLY A 1037 7.85 -11.81 -29.54
CA GLY A 1037 8.38 -12.69 -28.49
C GLY A 1037 8.46 -14.15 -28.92
N ASP A 1038 7.38 -14.68 -29.50
CA ASP A 1038 7.34 -16.06 -30.02
C ASP A 1038 8.35 -16.26 -31.15
N LYS A 1039 8.39 -15.33 -32.12
CA LYS A 1039 9.29 -15.45 -33.27
C LYS A 1039 10.74 -15.25 -32.88
N SER A 1040 11.07 -14.45 -31.85
CA SER A 1040 12.41 -14.39 -31.27
C SER A 1040 12.86 -15.76 -30.75
N SER A 1041 12.00 -16.43 -29.97
CA SER A 1041 12.27 -17.77 -29.44
C SER A 1041 12.46 -18.80 -30.56
N MET A 1042 11.65 -18.73 -31.62
CA MET A 1042 11.80 -19.60 -32.80
C MET A 1042 13.09 -19.31 -33.57
N LEU A 1043 13.45 -18.03 -33.76
CA LEU A 1043 14.69 -17.62 -34.41
C LEU A 1043 15.93 -18.12 -33.66
N ASP A 1044 15.89 -18.13 -32.33
CA ASP A 1044 16.99 -18.59 -31.50
C ASP A 1044 17.13 -20.12 -31.51
N LYS A 1045 16.01 -20.85 -31.55
CA LYS A 1045 15.99 -22.32 -31.68
C LYS A 1045 16.40 -22.81 -33.07
N ALA A 1046 16.15 -22.01 -34.13
CA ALA A 1046 16.50 -22.37 -35.50
C ALA A 1046 18.02 -22.48 -35.69
N THR A 1047 18.47 -23.65 -36.16
CA THR A 1047 19.89 -24.01 -36.23
C THR A 1047 20.55 -23.64 -37.56
N ASN A 1048 19.79 -23.57 -38.65
CA ASN A 1048 20.27 -23.24 -40.00
C ASN A 1048 19.64 -21.95 -40.57
N SER A 1049 20.17 -21.50 -41.72
CA SER A 1049 19.78 -20.23 -42.34
C SER A 1049 18.39 -20.24 -42.96
N GLU A 1050 17.98 -21.34 -43.58
CA GLU A 1050 16.68 -21.48 -44.24
C GLU A 1050 15.53 -21.43 -43.23
N ASP A 1051 15.69 -22.08 -42.07
CA ASP A 1051 14.70 -22.07 -40.99
C ASP A 1051 14.53 -20.68 -40.39
N LYS A 1052 15.62 -19.92 -40.18
CA LYS A 1052 15.53 -18.53 -39.70
C LYS A 1052 14.83 -17.62 -40.70
N ILE A 1053 15.09 -17.80 -42.00
CA ILE A 1053 14.39 -17.05 -43.06
C ILE A 1053 12.91 -17.42 -43.08
N LYS A 1054 12.56 -18.70 -42.89
CA LYS A 1054 11.17 -19.15 -42.80
C LYS A 1054 10.43 -18.49 -41.63
N VAL A 1055 11.04 -18.42 -40.46
CA VAL A 1055 10.45 -17.75 -39.28
C VAL A 1055 10.20 -16.26 -39.55
N LEU A 1056 11.14 -15.55 -40.21
CA LEU A 1056 10.92 -14.16 -40.63
C LEU A 1056 9.80 -14.04 -41.68
N LYS A 1057 9.71 -15.01 -42.60
CA LYS A 1057 8.68 -15.04 -43.65
C LYS A 1057 7.28 -15.19 -43.05
N GLU A 1058 7.15 -16.04 -42.04
CA GLU A 1058 5.92 -16.21 -41.25
C GLU A 1058 5.55 -14.94 -40.48
N LEU A 1059 6.52 -14.28 -39.83
CA LEU A 1059 6.28 -13.02 -39.13
C LEU A 1059 5.76 -11.94 -40.09
N VAL A 1060 6.43 -11.74 -41.24
CA VAL A 1060 6.01 -10.73 -42.22
C VAL A 1060 4.66 -11.09 -42.84
N ALA A 1061 4.40 -12.37 -43.13
CA ALA A 1061 3.09 -12.81 -43.64
C ALA A 1061 1.96 -12.54 -42.64
N CYS A 1062 2.22 -12.73 -41.33
CA CYS A 1062 1.28 -12.40 -40.27
C CYS A 1062 1.01 -10.89 -40.19
N LEU A 1063 2.07 -10.09 -40.11
CA LEU A 1063 1.94 -8.64 -39.94
C LEU A 1063 1.33 -7.98 -41.18
N CYS A 1064 1.69 -8.43 -42.38
CA CYS A 1064 1.40 -7.76 -43.64
C CYS A 1064 0.30 -8.43 -44.47
N LEU A 1065 -0.50 -9.33 -43.89
CA LEU A 1065 -1.49 -10.16 -44.58
C LEU A 1065 -2.46 -9.35 -45.48
N ASP A 1066 -2.90 -8.18 -45.01
CA ASP A 1066 -3.91 -7.33 -45.64
C ASP A 1066 -3.32 -6.11 -46.41
N ILE A 1067 -2.01 -6.11 -46.63
CA ILE A 1067 -1.29 -5.00 -47.29
C ILE A 1067 -1.26 -5.24 -48.79
N LYS A 1068 -1.75 -4.27 -49.57
CA LYS A 1068 -1.77 -4.30 -51.04
C LYS A 1068 -0.67 -3.45 -51.62
#